data_AF-A0A9Q7XPN9-F1
#
_entry.id   AF-A0A9Q7XPN9-F1
#
_cell.length_a   1.000
_cell.length_b   1.000
_cell.length_c   1.000
_cell.angle_alpha   90.00
_cell.angle_beta   90.00
_cell.angle_gamma   90.00
#
_symmetry.space_group_name_H-M   'P 1'
#
loop_
_entity.id
_entity.type
_entity.pdbx_description
1 polymer ?
#
loop_
_entity_poly.entity_id
_entity_poly.type
_entity_poly.pdbx_seq_one_letter_code
_entity_poly.pdbx_strand_id
1 'polypeptide(L)'
;MVRVIIKGGVWKNTEDEILKAAISKYGKNQWARISSLLVRKTPKQCKARWYEWLDPSIKKTEWSREQDQKLLHLAKLMPTQWRTIAPLVGRTANQCLERYQRLLDQAEAQDNQAATSSLALTGTGEAVPSADHVRRLRPGEIDPDPETKPARPDPIDMDQDEMEMLSEARARLANTQGKKAKRKARERALEEARRLAMLQKRRELKAAGITIKQKPKKGVIDYNADIPYEKKPLPGFYDTGLEASKSYKAPVGKTLQELNSRHSAPHDPTKNKRQRQAEEKNEQAKAAMAGRNEQQIRKLKEAEQITKRRKLNLPAAQVGQDELEAIVKIGQAAERAHSLVQQGSSDATGGLLKKYPALDSAQTARTPQVAAHEDAVMREARNLGLMSSTQTPLLGDANADLPSSQSATDQTPASFVAQTPNPLLTPGLRNRSGTQLQGPNRSIAGASTPERTPLRDNLALNVQERGSAGYETPGDLRRARHTAQSHLRQGLSSLPAPKNDFDIVVDDQEPEAEAGSSRPEHGIPLSEQDAAERDARIVREAAEQETKAEARRSQVVRRNLPRPAEVHLARLTKQIESDYRDRVEILVAQQTARLLHHDANIHPIPGGKHPEPESVQLDALSDASLAAARELMRAELANQLGFPGANEEALQRMVGASLNDDEEALNHLEAALKQRWADQRSDKSKLIQDLTLARQKMAEAASQASKGEKVLMKVLGGYKARSEALCSSAKEQFKALEEAAISRETFGRLSREEQGGKLERLDSLRKEVDHLAHREGLAQSTYKSLQDERNALQEECETLETEINMREAEALNETALSQ
;
A
#
# COMPACT_ATOMS: atom_id res chain seq x y z
N MET A 1 -13.39 22.80 41.37
CA MET A 1 -12.12 23.55 41.28
C MET A 1 -11.81 23.77 39.80
N VAL A 2 -11.95 25.00 39.28
CA VAL A 2 -11.58 25.29 37.88
C VAL A 2 -10.06 25.27 37.81
N ARG A 3 -9.44 24.33 37.09
CA ARG A 3 -7.99 24.34 36.86
C ARG A 3 -7.64 25.65 36.15
N VAL A 4 -6.99 26.57 36.86
CA VAL A 4 -6.43 27.78 36.26
C VAL A 4 -5.20 27.33 35.47
N ILE A 5 -5.40 27.06 34.17
CA ILE A 5 -4.30 26.71 33.28
C ILE A 5 -3.53 27.99 32.98
N ILE A 6 -2.39 28.18 33.64
CA ILE A 6 -1.43 29.23 33.29
C ILE A 6 -0.92 28.92 31.89
N LYS A 7 -1.20 29.82 30.94
CA LYS A 7 -0.84 29.65 29.53
C LYS A 7 0.54 30.24 29.26
N GLY A 8 1.36 29.53 28.51
CA GLY A 8 2.72 29.92 28.16
C GLY A 8 3.77 28.89 28.57
N GLY A 9 4.98 29.38 28.82
CA GLY A 9 6.16 28.55 29.07
C GLY A 9 6.90 28.16 27.81
N VAL A 10 7.99 27.42 28.00
CA VAL A 10 8.90 27.00 26.93
C VAL A 10 8.17 26.11 25.91
N TRP A 11 8.61 26.16 24.65
CA TRP A 11 8.10 25.31 23.58
C TRP A 11 8.79 23.95 23.61
N LYS A 12 8.00 22.87 23.57
CA LYS A 12 8.50 21.49 23.43
C LYS A 12 8.41 21.04 21.97
N ASN A 13 9.20 20.04 21.61
CA ASN A 13 9.22 19.53 20.23
C ASN A 13 7.87 18.91 19.84
N THR A 14 7.21 18.17 20.74
CA THR A 14 5.82 17.71 20.56
C THR A 14 4.84 18.82 20.20
N GLU A 15 4.89 19.97 20.90
CA GLU A 15 4.01 21.10 20.64
C GLU A 15 4.27 21.72 19.25
N ASP A 16 5.56 21.85 18.86
CA ASP A 16 5.97 22.38 17.55
C ASP A 16 5.51 21.45 16.41
N GLU A 17 5.61 20.13 16.55
CA GLU A 17 5.15 19.17 15.54
C GLU A 17 3.62 19.15 15.39
N ILE A 18 2.89 19.21 16.50
CA ILE A 18 1.43 19.38 16.48
C ILE A 18 1.06 20.69 15.79
N LEU A 19 1.79 21.77 16.06
CA LEU A 19 1.57 23.09 15.45
C LEU A 19 1.77 23.04 13.93
N LYS A 20 2.85 22.42 13.44
CA LYS A 20 3.09 22.21 12.00
C LYS A 20 1.96 21.42 11.35
N ALA A 21 1.55 20.30 11.95
CA ALA A 21 0.48 19.46 11.42
C ALA A 21 -0.88 20.19 11.42
N ALA A 22 -1.17 20.95 12.47
CA ALA A 22 -2.39 21.75 12.57
C ALA A 22 -2.42 22.88 11.53
N ILE A 23 -1.29 23.53 11.25
CA ILE A 23 -1.19 24.58 10.21
C ILE A 23 -1.33 23.98 8.81
N SER A 24 -0.78 22.78 8.57
CA SER A 24 -1.00 22.05 7.32
C SER A 24 -2.49 21.75 7.08
N LYS A 25 -3.25 21.40 8.13
CA LYS A 25 -4.69 21.11 8.02
C LYS A 25 -5.59 22.35 7.99
N TYR A 26 -5.35 23.35 8.83
CA TYR A 26 -6.25 24.49 9.06
C TYR A 26 -5.79 25.80 8.41
N GLY A 27 -4.55 25.87 7.93
CA GLY A 27 -3.93 27.06 7.34
C GLY A 27 -3.49 28.12 8.36
N LYS A 28 -2.88 29.21 7.86
CA LYS A 28 -2.25 30.27 8.67
C LYS A 28 -3.22 31.33 9.23
N ASN A 29 -4.53 31.16 9.04
CA ASN A 29 -5.54 32.17 9.42
C ASN A 29 -6.39 31.75 10.64
N GLN A 30 -6.40 30.46 11.01
CA GLN A 30 -7.29 29.91 12.05
C GLN A 30 -6.56 29.60 13.37
N TRP A 31 -5.85 30.58 13.92
CA TRP A 31 -5.00 30.40 15.12
C TRP A 31 -5.75 29.92 16.38
N ALA A 32 -7.01 30.35 16.57
CA ALA A 32 -7.82 29.91 17.70
C ALA A 32 -8.16 28.42 17.64
N ARG A 33 -8.37 27.90 16.43
CA ARG A 33 -8.61 26.47 16.21
C ARG A 33 -7.34 25.66 16.44
N ILE A 34 -6.20 26.18 15.99
CA ILE A 34 -4.88 25.57 16.18
C ILE A 34 -4.51 25.53 17.67
N SER A 35 -4.66 26.63 18.40
CA SER A 35 -4.37 26.65 19.84
C SER A 35 -5.28 25.73 20.64
N SER A 36 -6.49 25.42 20.16
CA SER A 36 -7.37 24.45 20.82
C SER A 36 -6.86 23.00 20.78
N LEU A 37 -5.81 22.71 19.99
CA LEU A 37 -5.09 21.43 20.00
C LEU A 37 -3.90 21.46 20.98
N LEU A 38 -3.48 22.64 21.44
CA LEU A 38 -2.32 22.83 22.32
C LEU A 38 -2.80 23.40 23.65
N VAL A 39 -2.94 22.54 24.67
CA VAL A 39 -3.64 22.86 25.93
C VAL A 39 -3.08 24.10 26.63
N ARG A 40 -1.75 24.28 26.61
CA ARG A 40 -1.05 25.35 27.37
C ARG A 40 -0.64 26.54 26.51
N LYS A 41 -0.95 26.58 25.22
CA LYS A 41 -0.51 27.64 24.31
C LYS A 41 -1.70 28.47 23.80
N THR A 42 -1.57 29.79 23.81
CA THR A 42 -2.60 30.71 23.30
C THR A 42 -2.54 30.85 21.77
N PRO A 43 -3.60 31.35 21.12
CA PRO A 43 -3.59 31.65 19.69
C PRO A 43 -2.47 32.64 19.31
N LYS A 44 -2.20 33.63 20.17
CA LYS A 44 -1.14 34.63 19.97
C LYS A 44 0.24 33.98 20.01
N GLN A 45 0.49 33.13 21.01
CA GLN A 45 1.74 32.38 21.15
C GLN A 45 1.96 31.42 19.96
N CYS A 46 0.92 30.70 19.52
CA CYS A 46 1.01 29.84 18.34
C CYS A 46 1.35 30.62 17.06
N LYS A 47 0.74 31.80 16.88
CA LYS A 47 1.02 32.69 15.76
C LYS A 47 2.45 33.22 15.81
N ALA A 48 2.89 33.71 16.96
CA ALA A 48 4.24 34.23 17.15
C ALA A 48 5.28 33.12 16.93
N ARG A 49 5.10 31.94 17.53
CA ARG A 49 5.97 30.76 17.33
C ARG A 49 6.11 30.38 15.86
N TRP A 50 5.01 30.45 15.09
CA TRP A 50 5.08 30.18 13.67
C TRP A 50 5.95 31.19 12.93
N TYR A 51 5.68 32.49 13.07
CA TYR A 51 6.39 33.54 12.32
C TYR A 51 7.81 33.80 12.82
N GLU A 52 8.16 33.44 14.06
CA GLU A 52 9.49 33.65 14.63
C GLU A 52 10.39 32.41 14.51
N TRP A 53 9.83 31.19 14.49
CA TRP A 53 10.63 29.96 14.49
C TRP A 53 10.22 28.90 13.46
N LEU A 54 8.93 28.63 13.22
CA LEU A 54 8.52 27.44 12.44
C LEU A 54 8.32 27.68 10.95
N ASP A 55 8.10 28.92 10.49
CA ASP A 55 7.88 29.18 9.07
C ASP A 55 9.12 28.76 8.26
N PRO A 56 8.98 27.88 7.24
CA PRO A 56 10.10 27.43 6.40
C PRO A 56 10.86 28.55 5.70
N SER A 57 10.25 29.74 5.58
CA SER A 57 10.88 30.93 4.99
C SER A 57 11.98 31.52 5.89
N ILE A 58 12.03 31.14 7.18
CA ILE A 58 13.00 31.65 8.15
C ILE A 58 14.32 30.90 7.99
N LYS A 59 15.38 31.62 7.64
CA LYS A 59 16.73 31.05 7.58
C LYS A 59 17.26 30.85 9.01
N LYS A 60 17.62 29.61 9.34
CA LYS A 60 18.28 29.23 10.61
C LYS A 60 19.74 28.84 10.45
N THR A 61 20.29 29.02 9.26
CA THR A 61 21.71 28.83 8.96
C THR A 61 22.54 29.95 9.60
N GLU A 62 23.85 29.75 9.67
CA GLU A 62 24.80 30.78 10.09
C GLU A 62 24.67 32.10 9.28
N TRP A 63 25.15 33.19 9.87
CA TRP A 63 25.14 34.53 9.27
C TRP A 63 26.28 34.67 8.26
N SER A 64 25.97 35.16 7.06
CA SER A 64 27.01 35.48 6.09
C SER A 64 27.61 36.86 6.36
N ARG A 65 28.87 37.07 5.94
CA ARG A 65 29.54 38.37 6.07
C ARG A 65 28.76 39.52 5.41
N GLU A 66 28.15 39.26 4.25
CA GLU A 66 27.29 40.22 3.55
C GLU A 66 26.04 40.58 4.37
N GLN A 67 25.44 39.60 5.05
CA GLN A 67 24.28 39.83 5.92
C GLN A 67 24.65 40.68 7.14
N ASP A 68 25.80 40.42 7.76
CA ASP A 68 26.29 41.20 8.90
C ASP A 68 26.61 42.66 8.49
N GLN A 69 27.26 42.86 7.34
CA GLN A 69 27.51 44.21 6.79
C GLN A 69 26.21 44.96 6.50
N LYS A 70 25.24 44.29 5.85
CA LYS A 70 23.92 44.87 5.56
C LYS A 70 23.16 45.20 6.85
N LEU A 71 23.24 44.32 7.86
CA LEU A 71 22.62 44.52 9.17
C LEU A 71 23.18 45.76 9.87
N LEU A 72 24.51 45.88 9.96
CA LEU A 72 25.17 47.04 10.59
C LEU A 72 24.87 48.34 9.84
N HIS A 73 24.89 48.32 8.50
CA HIS A 73 24.54 49.49 7.69
C HIS A 73 23.10 49.95 7.93
N LEU A 74 22.14 49.02 7.89
CA LEU A 74 20.73 49.33 8.12
C LEU A 74 20.44 49.74 9.57
N ALA A 75 21.12 49.14 10.56
CA ALA A 75 20.99 49.53 11.97
C ALA A 75 21.53 50.94 12.23
N LYS A 76 22.58 51.36 11.50
CA LYS A 76 23.09 52.74 11.51
C LYS A 76 22.11 53.73 10.89
N LEU A 77 21.44 53.36 9.80
CA LEU A 77 20.46 54.22 9.11
C LEU A 77 19.12 54.31 9.84
N MET A 78 18.66 53.20 10.41
CA MET A 78 17.36 53.09 11.11
C MET A 78 17.58 52.53 12.52
N PRO A 79 17.94 53.38 13.50
CA PRO A 79 18.19 52.93 14.86
C PRO A 79 16.98 52.21 15.47
N THR A 80 17.20 51.05 16.08
CA THR A 80 16.23 50.23 16.85
C THR A 80 14.94 49.79 16.12
N GLN A 81 14.84 49.97 14.80
CA GLN A 81 13.67 49.58 14.00
C GLN A 81 13.76 48.15 13.44
N TRP A 82 13.94 47.16 14.32
CA TRP A 82 14.22 45.76 13.93
C TRP A 82 13.15 45.11 13.06
N ARG A 83 11.88 45.48 13.24
CA ARG A 83 10.77 44.97 12.41
C ARG A 83 10.84 45.47 10.96
N THR A 84 11.40 46.65 10.72
CA THR A 84 11.60 47.24 9.39
C THR A 84 12.89 46.68 8.75
N ILE A 85 13.93 46.47 9.55
CA ILE A 85 15.22 45.95 9.09
C ILE A 85 15.13 44.46 8.70
N ALA A 86 14.39 43.67 9.48
CA ALA A 86 14.29 42.20 9.31
C ALA A 86 13.90 41.76 7.88
N PRO A 87 12.83 42.28 7.26
CA PRO A 87 12.47 41.95 5.87
C PRO A 87 13.56 42.30 4.86
N LEU A 88 14.32 43.38 5.09
CA LEU A 88 15.39 43.82 4.18
C LEU A 88 16.63 42.90 4.26
N VAL A 89 16.94 42.39 5.46
CA VAL A 89 18.04 41.43 5.68
C VAL A 89 17.63 40.00 5.31
N GLY A 90 16.33 39.67 5.40
CA GLY A 90 15.78 38.34 5.14
C GLY A 90 15.93 37.38 6.33
N ARG A 91 15.88 37.91 7.55
CA ARG A 91 15.94 37.19 8.84
C ARG A 91 14.83 37.71 9.77
N THR A 92 14.57 37.07 10.90
CA THR A 92 13.56 37.56 11.86
C THR A 92 14.08 38.75 12.67
N ALA A 93 13.17 39.56 13.22
CA ALA A 93 13.54 40.76 13.99
C ALA A 93 14.40 40.42 15.21
N ASN A 94 14.06 39.35 15.95
CA ASN A 94 14.84 38.92 17.10
C ASN A 94 16.21 38.34 16.70
N GLN A 95 16.30 37.59 15.60
CA GLN A 95 17.60 37.14 15.07
C GLN A 95 18.52 38.32 14.73
N CYS A 96 17.98 39.35 14.07
CA CYS A 96 18.73 40.57 13.74
C CYS A 96 19.21 41.31 14.99
N LEU A 97 18.35 41.47 15.99
CA LEU A 97 18.68 42.12 17.26
C LEU A 97 19.77 41.36 18.03
N GLU A 98 19.62 40.05 18.20
CA GLU A 98 20.59 39.20 18.91
C GLU A 98 21.96 39.22 18.21
N ARG A 99 21.96 39.11 16.88
CA ARG A 99 23.20 39.16 16.09
C ARG A 99 23.88 40.53 16.20
N TYR A 100 23.11 41.62 16.08
CA TYR A 100 23.65 42.97 16.22
C TYR A 100 24.28 43.19 17.58
N GLN A 101 23.61 42.79 18.66
CA GLN A 101 24.17 42.88 20.02
C GLN A 101 25.46 42.05 20.15
N ARG A 102 25.47 40.81 19.66
CA ARG A 102 26.70 39.98 19.63
C ARG A 102 27.85 40.64 18.88
N LEU A 103 27.59 41.31 17.76
CA LEU A 103 28.63 42.00 16.98
C LEU A 103 29.20 43.20 17.74
N LEU A 104 28.34 43.94 18.46
CA LEU A 104 28.80 45.02 19.34
C LEU A 104 29.61 44.49 20.51
N ASP A 105 29.13 43.46 21.20
CA ASP A 105 29.83 42.85 22.34
C ASP A 105 31.19 42.28 21.92
N GLN A 106 31.28 41.70 20.72
CA GLN A 106 32.56 41.22 20.15
C GLN A 106 33.53 42.38 19.84
N ALA A 107 33.03 43.50 19.33
CA ALA A 107 33.85 44.68 19.09
C ALA A 107 34.34 45.31 20.41
N GLU A 108 33.44 45.50 21.38
CA GLU A 108 33.78 46.01 22.71
C GLU A 108 34.78 45.10 23.44
N ALA A 109 34.61 43.77 23.33
CA ALA A 109 35.55 42.82 23.91
C ALA A 109 36.93 42.90 23.25
N GLN A 110 37.00 43.08 21.93
CA GLN A 110 38.26 43.26 21.20
C GLN A 110 38.93 44.60 21.56
N ASP A 111 38.18 45.68 21.65
CA ASP A 111 38.69 47.00 22.02
C ASP A 111 39.21 47.00 23.47
N ASN A 112 38.49 46.35 24.40
CA ASN A 112 38.94 46.19 25.78
C ASN A 112 40.19 45.29 25.88
N GLN A 113 40.29 44.23 25.07
CA GLN A 113 41.49 43.39 24.99
C GLN A 113 42.68 44.15 24.38
N ALA A 114 42.45 44.99 23.36
CA ALA A 114 43.48 45.82 22.77
C ALA A 114 43.96 46.91 23.74
N ALA A 115 43.03 47.58 24.43
CA ALA A 115 43.33 48.60 25.44
C ALA A 115 44.06 48.03 26.67
N THR A 116 43.71 46.82 27.12
CA THR A 116 44.43 46.13 28.21
C THR A 116 45.81 45.64 27.80
N SER A 117 46.06 45.31 26.51
CA SER A 117 47.41 44.99 26.02
C SER A 117 48.30 46.23 25.85
N SER A 118 47.71 47.42 25.64
CA SER A 118 48.43 48.69 25.45
C SER A 118 48.81 49.40 26.76
N LEU A 119 48.18 49.06 27.89
CA LEU A 119 48.38 49.75 29.17
C LEU A 119 48.65 48.75 30.30
N ALA A 120 49.76 48.01 30.18
CA ALA A 120 50.25 47.15 31.24
C ALA A 120 50.99 47.97 32.32
N LEU A 121 50.26 48.68 33.18
CA LEU A 121 50.76 49.09 34.50
C LEU A 121 49.61 49.28 35.52
N THR A 122 49.57 48.37 36.50
CA THR A 122 48.96 48.44 37.84
C THR A 122 47.50 48.90 37.99
N GLY A 123 46.68 48.06 38.62
CA GLY A 123 45.53 48.53 39.38
C GLY A 123 44.34 47.57 39.36
N THR A 124 44.12 46.91 40.50
CA THR A 124 42.86 46.26 40.86
C THR A 124 41.68 47.23 40.69
N GLY A 125 40.92 47.07 39.62
CA GLY A 125 39.63 47.71 39.42
C GLY A 125 38.67 46.66 38.90
N GLU A 126 37.55 46.48 39.61
CA GLU A 126 36.47 45.55 39.26
C GLU A 126 36.17 45.63 37.76
N ALA A 127 36.32 44.50 37.07
CA ALA A 127 35.86 44.37 35.70
C ALA A 127 34.38 44.71 35.66
N VAL A 128 34.04 45.78 34.92
CA VAL A 128 32.66 46.16 34.62
C VAL A 128 31.91 44.90 34.17
N PRO A 129 30.73 44.59 34.74
CA PRO A 129 30.02 43.37 34.38
C PRO A 129 29.74 43.39 32.88
N SER A 130 30.25 42.38 32.16
CA SER A 130 29.95 42.18 30.74
C SER A 130 28.44 42.26 30.50
N ALA A 131 28.01 42.84 29.38
CA ALA A 131 26.59 43.04 29.03
C ALA A 131 25.75 41.74 29.09
N ASP A 132 26.39 40.58 28.93
CA ASP A 132 25.82 39.25 29.14
C ASP A 132 25.30 39.02 30.57
N HIS A 133 25.90 39.65 31.57
CA HIS A 133 25.49 39.55 32.98
C HIS A 133 24.24 40.40 33.28
N VAL A 134 24.01 41.47 32.50
CA VAL A 134 22.86 42.39 32.65
C VAL A 134 21.59 41.83 32.00
N ARG A 135 21.72 40.97 30.97
CA ARG A 135 20.59 40.36 30.23
C ARG A 135 20.24 38.92 30.61
N ARG A 136 21.05 38.24 31.42
CA ARG A 136 20.64 36.95 31.99
C ARG A 136 19.44 37.20 32.90
N LEU A 137 18.30 36.63 32.53
CA LEU A 137 17.09 36.57 33.37
C LEU A 137 17.51 36.25 34.80
N ARG A 138 17.02 37.05 35.77
CA ARG A 138 17.29 36.76 37.17
C ARG A 138 16.73 35.36 37.46
N PRO A 139 17.42 34.52 38.25
CA PRO A 139 16.89 33.21 38.62
C PRO A 139 15.45 33.33 39.16
N GLY A 140 14.47 32.80 38.42
CA GLY A 140 13.04 32.88 38.76
C GLY A 140 12.17 33.74 37.82
N GLU A 141 12.76 34.51 36.90
CA GLU A 141 12.02 35.32 35.93
C GLU A 141 11.54 34.49 34.71
N ILE A 142 10.30 34.70 34.27
CA ILE A 142 9.75 34.06 33.08
C ILE A 142 10.26 34.82 31.85
N ASP A 143 10.84 34.09 30.90
CA ASP A 143 11.28 34.64 29.63
C ASP A 143 10.12 35.36 28.89
N PRO A 144 10.29 36.64 28.50
CA PRO A 144 9.25 37.38 27.77
C PRO A 144 8.98 36.86 26.37
N ASP A 145 9.99 36.30 25.67
CA ASP A 145 9.89 35.88 24.25
C ASP A 145 10.29 34.40 24.03
N PRO A 146 9.63 33.43 24.69
CA PRO A 146 9.97 32.01 24.59
C PRO A 146 9.75 31.43 23.18
N GLU A 147 8.97 32.09 22.33
CA GLU A 147 8.70 31.71 20.94
C GLU A 147 9.93 31.76 20.04
N THR A 148 10.97 32.48 20.42
CA THR A 148 12.18 32.66 19.59
C THR A 148 13.25 31.61 19.87
N LYS A 149 13.12 30.85 20.97
CA LYS A 149 14.12 29.87 21.41
C LYS A 149 13.91 28.50 20.77
N PRO A 150 14.96 27.67 20.63
CA PRO A 150 14.81 26.28 20.20
C PRO A 150 13.84 25.49 21.10
N ALA A 151 13.12 24.54 20.50
CA ALA A 151 12.23 23.67 21.26
C ALA A 151 13.04 22.75 22.18
N ARG A 152 12.50 22.46 23.37
CA ARG A 152 13.05 21.42 24.23
C ARG A 152 12.80 20.03 23.62
N PRO A 153 13.82 19.15 23.57
CA PRO A 153 13.63 17.77 23.19
C PRO A 153 12.60 17.08 24.09
N ASP A 154 11.87 16.13 23.51
CA ASP A 154 10.85 15.37 24.21
C ASP A 154 11.51 14.43 25.25
N PRO A 155 11.03 14.38 26.51
CA PRO A 155 11.55 13.43 27.50
C PRO A 155 11.26 11.99 27.07
N ILE A 156 12.10 11.04 27.53
CA ILE A 156 11.92 9.61 27.20
C ILE A 156 10.59 9.10 27.76
N ASP A 157 10.26 9.51 28.98
CA ASP A 157 8.98 9.23 29.61
C ASP A 157 8.09 10.47 29.48
N MET A 158 7.16 10.41 28.54
CA MET A 158 6.23 11.49 28.24
C MET A 158 5.14 11.53 29.30
N ASP A 159 4.80 12.72 29.77
CA ASP A 159 3.73 12.85 30.76
C ASP A 159 2.35 12.51 30.15
N GLN A 160 1.40 12.18 31.02
CA GLN A 160 0.04 11.83 30.60
C GLN A 160 -0.62 12.96 29.80
N ASP A 161 -0.33 14.22 30.14
CA ASP A 161 -0.86 15.40 29.47
C ASP A 161 -0.36 15.50 28.01
N GLU A 162 0.91 15.22 27.75
CA GLU A 162 1.49 15.20 26.40
C GLU A 162 0.96 14.04 25.56
N MET A 163 0.84 12.86 26.16
CA MET A 163 0.29 11.68 25.49
C MET A 163 -1.19 11.89 25.13
N GLU A 164 -1.97 12.46 26.03
CA GLU A 164 -3.37 12.82 25.77
C GLU A 164 -3.45 13.88 24.67
N MET A 165 -2.63 14.93 24.72
CA MET A 165 -2.55 15.99 23.71
C MET A 165 -2.22 15.43 22.32
N LEU A 166 -1.26 14.50 22.21
CA LEU A 166 -0.92 13.83 20.95
C LEU A 166 -2.07 12.97 20.44
N SER A 167 -2.74 12.22 21.32
CA SER A 167 -3.88 11.37 20.95
C SER A 167 -5.06 12.21 20.44
N GLU A 168 -5.34 13.34 21.09
CA GLU A 168 -6.37 14.29 20.70
C GLU A 168 -6.02 14.94 19.37
N ALA A 169 -4.77 15.38 19.19
CA ALA A 169 -4.30 15.95 17.93
C ALA A 169 -4.49 14.96 16.78
N ARG A 170 -4.09 13.69 16.93
CA ARG A 170 -4.30 12.65 15.92
C ARG A 170 -5.78 12.45 15.58
N ALA A 171 -6.64 12.34 16.60
CA ALA A 171 -8.08 12.17 16.40
C ALA A 171 -8.72 13.37 15.68
N ARG A 172 -8.34 14.59 16.06
CA ARG A 172 -8.82 15.83 15.43
C ARG A 172 -8.31 15.99 14.01
N LEU A 173 -7.06 15.61 13.72
CA LEU A 173 -6.48 15.67 12.36
C LEU A 173 -7.10 14.61 11.44
N ALA A 174 -7.40 13.41 11.92
CA ALA A 174 -8.07 12.36 11.14
C ALA A 174 -9.54 12.70 10.82
N ASN A 175 -10.23 13.41 11.72
CA ASN A 175 -11.64 13.73 11.54
C ASN A 175 -11.87 14.88 10.53
N THR A 176 -12.56 14.57 9.43
CA THR A 176 -13.03 15.55 8.43
C THR A 176 -14.56 15.68 8.40
N GLN A 177 -15.27 14.77 9.07
CA GLN A 177 -16.73 14.67 9.00
C GLN A 177 -17.41 15.48 10.11
N GLY A 178 -18.43 16.26 9.72
CA GLY A 178 -19.29 16.98 10.65
C GLY A 178 -20.34 16.08 11.34
N LYS A 179 -21.09 16.66 12.29
CA LYS A 179 -22.13 15.94 13.07
C LYS A 179 -23.19 15.27 12.18
N LYS A 180 -23.64 15.94 11.11
CA LYS A 180 -24.67 15.42 10.19
C LYS A 180 -24.19 14.20 9.41
N ALA A 181 -22.95 14.23 8.91
CA ALA A 181 -22.36 13.09 8.19
C ALA A 181 -22.19 11.89 9.11
N LYS A 182 -21.64 12.08 10.33
CA LYS A 182 -21.51 11.01 11.32
C LYS A 182 -22.87 10.44 11.75
N ARG A 183 -23.88 11.29 11.94
CA ARG A 183 -25.25 10.85 12.24
C ARG A 183 -25.82 10.01 11.09
N LYS A 184 -25.75 10.52 9.86
CA LYS A 184 -26.24 9.83 8.66
C LYS A 184 -25.53 8.49 8.41
N ALA A 185 -24.22 8.41 8.69
CA ALA A 185 -23.47 7.16 8.62
C ALA A 185 -23.95 6.12 9.65
N ARG A 186 -24.19 6.55 10.91
CA ARG A 186 -24.79 5.68 11.94
C ARG A 186 -26.22 5.27 11.59
N GLU A 187 -27.03 6.18 11.08
CA GLU A 187 -28.39 5.89 10.61
C GLU A 187 -28.39 4.85 9.48
N ARG A 188 -27.49 5.01 8.49
CA ARG A 188 -27.32 4.01 7.41
C ARG A 188 -26.90 2.65 7.95
N ALA A 189 -25.93 2.60 8.86
CA ALA A 189 -25.48 1.34 9.48
C ALA A 189 -26.61 0.65 10.27
N LEU A 190 -27.40 1.43 11.03
CA LEU A 190 -28.57 0.92 11.74
C LEU A 190 -29.68 0.46 10.80
N GLU A 191 -29.88 1.14 9.67
CA GLU A 191 -30.84 0.73 8.64
C GLU A 191 -30.43 -0.57 7.96
N GLU A 192 -29.15 -0.72 7.61
CA GLU A 192 -28.57 -1.96 7.09
C GLU A 192 -28.73 -3.11 8.09
N ALA A 193 -28.41 -2.88 9.38
CA ALA A 193 -28.59 -3.86 10.45
C ALA A 193 -30.06 -4.26 10.62
N ARG A 194 -31.00 -3.29 10.63
CA ARG A 194 -32.44 -3.58 10.65
C ARG A 194 -32.89 -4.39 9.45
N ARG A 195 -32.40 -4.04 8.25
CA ARG A 195 -32.75 -4.74 7.01
C ARG A 195 -32.29 -6.19 7.06
N LEU A 196 -31.06 -6.46 7.54
CA LEU A 196 -30.55 -7.82 7.72
C LEU A 196 -31.37 -8.61 8.74
N ALA A 197 -31.70 -8.02 9.89
CA ALA A 197 -32.53 -8.67 10.91
C ALA A 197 -33.95 -8.97 10.39
N MET A 198 -34.58 -8.05 9.64
CA MET A 198 -35.88 -8.30 9.00
C MET A 198 -35.81 -9.39 7.93
N LEU A 199 -34.73 -9.42 7.14
CA LEU A 199 -34.51 -10.47 6.14
C LEU A 199 -34.32 -11.84 6.79
N GLN A 200 -33.58 -11.92 7.90
CA GLN A 200 -33.43 -13.15 8.68
C GLN A 200 -34.78 -13.65 9.18
N LYS A 201 -35.55 -12.81 9.88
CA LYS A 201 -36.91 -13.15 10.33
C LYS A 201 -37.82 -13.62 9.19
N ARG A 202 -37.74 -12.96 8.04
CA ARG A 202 -38.53 -13.35 6.85
C ARG A 202 -38.08 -14.70 6.29
N ARG A 203 -36.78 -15.01 6.29
CA ARG A 203 -36.28 -16.31 5.86
C ARG A 203 -36.74 -17.41 6.81
N GLU A 204 -36.68 -17.18 8.12
CA GLU A 204 -37.16 -18.12 9.14
C GLU A 204 -38.66 -18.39 8.99
N LEU A 205 -39.48 -17.35 8.85
CA LEU A 205 -40.92 -17.50 8.63
C LEU A 205 -41.24 -18.22 7.31
N LYS A 206 -40.51 -17.89 6.23
CA LYS A 206 -40.68 -18.56 4.94
C LYS A 206 -40.24 -20.03 4.99
N ALA A 207 -39.17 -20.34 5.70
CA ALA A 207 -38.71 -21.71 5.94
C ALA A 207 -39.73 -22.51 6.78
N ALA A 208 -40.41 -21.85 7.71
CA ALA A 208 -41.55 -22.40 8.45
C ALA A 208 -42.86 -22.42 7.64
N GLY A 209 -42.86 -22.00 6.37
CA GLY A 209 -44.02 -22.01 5.47
C GLY A 209 -45.01 -20.85 5.67
N ILE A 210 -44.72 -19.89 6.55
CA ILE A 210 -45.60 -18.75 6.85
C ILE A 210 -45.31 -17.60 5.87
N THR A 211 -46.28 -17.30 5.01
CA THR A 211 -46.14 -16.24 3.99
C THR A 211 -46.79 -14.93 4.44
N ILE A 212 -45.98 -14.00 4.94
CA ILE A 212 -46.45 -12.65 5.31
C ILE A 212 -46.32 -11.69 4.12
N LYS A 213 -47.44 -11.07 3.71
CA LYS A 213 -47.47 -10.02 2.69
C LYS A 213 -47.12 -8.66 3.31
N GLN A 214 -46.16 -7.93 2.75
CA GLN A 214 -45.89 -6.56 3.17
C GLN A 214 -46.89 -5.60 2.52
N LYS A 215 -47.34 -4.61 3.29
CA LYS A 215 -48.20 -3.53 2.76
C LYS A 215 -47.34 -2.51 2.00
N PRO A 216 -47.74 -2.09 0.79
CA PRO A 216 -47.04 -1.04 0.07
C PRO A 216 -47.14 0.29 0.84
N LYS A 217 -46.07 1.08 0.81
CA LYS A 217 -46.07 2.43 1.40
C LYS A 217 -46.80 3.38 0.45
N LYS A 218 -47.84 4.05 0.95
CA LYS A 218 -48.61 5.04 0.18
C LYS A 218 -47.70 6.20 -0.26
N GLY A 219 -47.74 6.56 -1.54
CA GLY A 219 -46.96 7.67 -2.11
C GLY A 219 -45.52 7.31 -2.53
N VAL A 220 -45.11 6.04 -2.45
CA VAL A 220 -43.83 5.55 -2.98
C VAL A 220 -44.10 4.65 -4.17
N ILE A 221 -43.49 4.97 -5.33
CA ILE A 221 -43.58 4.14 -6.53
C ILE A 221 -42.83 2.83 -6.29
N ASP A 222 -43.47 1.69 -6.59
CA ASP A 222 -42.82 0.38 -6.51
C ASP A 222 -42.04 0.09 -7.78
N TYR A 223 -40.73 0.32 -7.71
CA TYR A 223 -39.78 0.09 -8.80
C TYR A 223 -39.72 -1.37 -9.29
N ASN A 224 -40.21 -2.33 -8.51
CA ASN A 224 -40.24 -3.74 -8.93
C ASN A 224 -41.53 -4.12 -9.65
N ALA A 225 -42.62 -3.37 -9.43
CA ALA A 225 -43.91 -3.63 -10.05
C ALA A 225 -43.98 -3.05 -11.47
N ASP A 226 -43.52 -1.80 -11.63
CA ASP A 226 -43.54 -1.08 -12.90
C ASP A 226 -42.18 -0.43 -13.17
N ILE A 227 -41.85 -0.25 -14.47
CA ILE A 227 -40.69 0.52 -14.90
C ILE A 227 -41.03 2.02 -14.70
N PRO A 228 -40.38 2.73 -13.78
CA PRO A 228 -40.72 4.13 -13.56
C PRO A 228 -40.36 4.97 -14.78
N TYR A 229 -41.30 5.81 -15.20
CA TYR A 229 -41.12 6.73 -16.33
C TYR A 229 -40.63 6.02 -17.61
N GLU A 230 -41.21 4.86 -17.93
CA GLU A 230 -40.89 4.13 -19.15
C GLU A 230 -41.06 5.01 -20.40
N LYS A 231 -39.95 5.27 -21.08
CA LYS A 231 -39.94 5.86 -22.41
C LYS A 231 -39.68 4.75 -23.41
N LYS A 232 -40.68 4.45 -24.23
CA LYS A 232 -40.53 3.46 -25.30
C LYS A 232 -39.41 3.93 -26.25
N PRO A 233 -38.52 3.02 -26.67
CA PRO A 233 -37.51 3.36 -27.67
C PRO A 233 -38.21 3.84 -28.95
N LEU A 234 -37.62 4.83 -29.62
CA LEU A 234 -38.15 5.33 -30.88
C LEU A 234 -38.16 4.19 -31.92
N PRO A 235 -39.23 4.03 -32.71
CA PRO A 235 -39.28 3.02 -33.75
C PRO A 235 -38.17 3.30 -34.78
N GLY A 236 -37.30 2.32 -35.00
CA GLY A 236 -36.18 2.40 -35.94
C GLY A 236 -36.45 1.64 -37.24
N PHE A 237 -35.50 1.72 -38.16
CA PHE A 237 -35.56 1.04 -39.47
C PHE A 237 -35.39 -0.49 -39.38
N TYR A 238 -34.77 -0.99 -38.30
CA TYR A 238 -34.51 -2.41 -38.10
C TYR A 238 -35.59 -3.09 -37.25
N ASP A 239 -35.99 -4.30 -37.63
CA ASP A 239 -36.93 -5.13 -36.87
C ASP A 239 -36.25 -5.69 -35.60
N THR A 240 -36.81 -5.38 -34.43
CA THR A 240 -36.31 -5.81 -33.12
C THR A 240 -37.04 -7.04 -32.55
N GLY A 241 -37.91 -7.70 -33.34
CA GLY A 241 -38.67 -8.87 -32.93
C GLY A 241 -37.80 -10.04 -32.42
N LEU A 242 -36.66 -10.28 -33.08
CA LEU A 242 -35.71 -11.34 -32.68
C LEU A 242 -35.05 -11.04 -31.32
N GLU A 243 -34.74 -9.77 -31.04
CA GLU A 243 -34.17 -9.35 -29.76
C GLU A 243 -35.21 -9.42 -28.64
N ALA A 244 -36.46 -9.03 -28.92
CA ALA A 244 -37.57 -9.11 -27.97
C ALA A 244 -37.92 -10.55 -27.57
N SER A 245 -37.63 -11.53 -28.43
CA SER A 245 -37.84 -12.96 -28.13
C SER A 245 -36.83 -13.54 -27.13
N LYS A 246 -35.72 -12.84 -26.86
CA LYS A 246 -34.65 -13.31 -25.99
C LYS A 246 -35.06 -13.22 -24.52
N SER A 247 -35.35 -14.37 -23.90
CA SER A 247 -35.68 -14.45 -22.47
C SER A 247 -34.43 -14.40 -21.60
N TYR A 248 -34.31 -13.37 -20.75
CA TYR A 248 -33.24 -13.29 -19.75
C TYR A 248 -33.68 -13.96 -18.44
N LYS A 249 -32.96 -15.00 -18.00
CA LYS A 249 -33.18 -15.63 -16.70
C LYS A 249 -32.45 -14.83 -15.62
N ALA A 250 -33.16 -14.49 -14.54
CA ALA A 250 -32.55 -13.84 -13.39
C ALA A 250 -31.46 -14.76 -12.78
N PRO A 251 -30.27 -14.24 -12.44
CA PRO A 251 -29.22 -15.04 -11.81
C PRO A 251 -29.62 -15.41 -10.39
N VAL A 252 -29.98 -16.67 -10.18
CA VAL A 252 -30.31 -17.22 -8.85
C VAL A 252 -29.01 -17.69 -8.17
N GLY A 253 -28.90 -17.52 -6.86
CA GLY A 253 -27.78 -18.04 -6.06
C GLY A 253 -26.55 -17.14 -5.92
N LYS A 254 -26.58 -15.90 -6.44
CA LYS A 254 -25.46 -14.94 -6.31
C LYS A 254 -25.55 -14.10 -5.03
N THR A 255 -24.40 -13.73 -4.48
CA THR A 255 -24.34 -12.83 -3.32
C THR A 255 -24.61 -11.37 -3.71
N LEU A 256 -25.07 -10.55 -2.76
CA LEU A 256 -25.31 -9.12 -3.00
C LEU A 256 -24.01 -8.39 -3.41
N GLN A 257 -22.87 -8.84 -2.90
CA GLN A 257 -21.56 -8.32 -3.29
C GLN A 257 -21.20 -8.68 -4.73
N GLU A 258 -21.44 -9.92 -5.18
CA GLU A 258 -21.21 -10.32 -6.58
C GLU A 258 -22.07 -9.53 -7.56
N LEU A 259 -23.35 -9.30 -7.23
CA LEU A 259 -24.26 -8.52 -8.06
C LEU A 259 -23.80 -7.05 -8.19
N ASN A 260 -23.29 -6.46 -7.10
CA ASN A 260 -22.78 -5.08 -7.10
C ASN A 260 -21.37 -4.95 -7.70
N SER A 261 -20.53 -5.97 -7.55
CA SER A 261 -19.13 -5.99 -8.03
C SER A 261 -18.99 -5.94 -9.55
N ARG A 262 -20.08 -6.17 -10.29
CA ARG A 262 -20.09 -6.06 -11.75
C ARG A 262 -20.19 -4.61 -12.25
N HIS A 263 -20.54 -3.65 -11.38
CA HIS A 263 -20.71 -2.22 -11.72
C HIS A 263 -19.64 -1.29 -11.15
N SER A 264 -18.83 -1.74 -10.20
CA SER A 264 -17.56 -1.10 -9.87
C SER A 264 -16.45 -1.90 -10.51
N ALA A 265 -15.55 -1.24 -11.26
CA ALA A 265 -14.28 -1.84 -11.66
C ALA A 265 -13.70 -2.60 -10.46
N PRO A 266 -13.14 -3.81 -10.63
CA PRO A 266 -12.74 -4.65 -9.51
C PRO A 266 -11.82 -3.81 -8.61
N HIS A 267 -12.33 -3.39 -7.46
CA HIS A 267 -11.52 -2.76 -6.45
C HIS A 267 -10.70 -3.91 -5.87
N ASP A 268 -9.59 -4.19 -6.55
CA ASP A 268 -8.77 -5.37 -6.37
C ASP A 268 -8.25 -5.39 -4.92
N PRO A 269 -8.90 -6.16 -4.02
CA PRO A 269 -8.48 -6.19 -2.62
C PRO A 269 -7.09 -6.83 -2.52
N THR A 270 -6.63 -7.53 -3.57
CA THR A 270 -5.30 -8.12 -3.65
C THR A 270 -4.20 -7.08 -3.82
N LYS A 271 -4.48 -5.89 -4.37
CA LYS A 271 -3.49 -4.82 -4.51
C LYS A 271 -3.19 -4.16 -3.16
N ASN A 272 -4.24 -3.83 -2.40
CA ASN A 272 -4.09 -3.33 -1.03
C ASN A 272 -3.57 -4.41 -0.06
N LYS A 273 -3.96 -5.68 -0.26
CA LYS A 273 -3.44 -6.79 0.54
C LYS A 273 -1.99 -7.10 0.23
N ARG A 274 -1.55 -7.04 -1.04
CA ARG A 274 -0.13 -7.16 -1.42
C ARG A 274 0.69 -5.98 -0.94
N GLN A 275 0.16 -4.75 -0.97
CA GLN A 275 0.82 -3.59 -0.38
C GLN A 275 0.93 -3.71 1.13
N ARG A 276 -0.15 -4.03 1.85
CA ARG A 276 -0.11 -4.29 3.30
C ARG A 276 0.81 -5.44 3.67
N GLN A 277 0.81 -6.54 2.91
CA GLN A 277 1.73 -7.66 3.16
C GLN A 277 3.17 -7.30 2.84
N ALA A 278 3.42 -6.43 1.87
CA ALA A 278 4.76 -5.91 1.58
C ALA A 278 5.22 -4.94 2.67
N GLU A 279 4.32 -4.09 3.17
CA GLU A 279 4.55 -3.18 4.30
C GLU A 279 4.75 -3.96 5.60
N GLU A 280 3.93 -4.95 5.92
CA GLU A 280 4.10 -5.85 7.08
C GLU A 280 5.38 -6.67 6.98
N LYS A 281 5.73 -7.19 5.79
CA LYS A 281 7.02 -7.89 5.60
C LYS A 281 8.20 -6.94 5.77
N ASN A 282 8.08 -5.69 5.33
CA ASN A 282 9.11 -4.66 5.49
C ASN A 282 9.20 -4.20 6.96
N GLU A 283 8.08 -4.05 7.66
CA GLU A 283 8.02 -3.77 9.10
C GLU A 283 8.55 -4.93 9.93
N GLN A 284 8.21 -6.18 9.60
CA GLN A 284 8.78 -7.37 10.25
C GLN A 284 10.27 -7.50 9.97
N ALA A 285 10.74 -7.22 8.76
CA ALA A 285 12.17 -7.20 8.45
C ALA A 285 12.89 -6.08 9.22
N LYS A 286 12.28 -4.90 9.34
CA LYS A 286 12.81 -3.79 10.15
C LYS A 286 12.77 -4.06 11.65
N ALA A 287 11.72 -4.69 12.17
CA ALA A 287 11.59 -5.07 13.57
C ALA A 287 12.55 -6.22 13.93
N ALA A 288 12.77 -7.17 13.02
CA ALA A 288 13.78 -8.22 13.18
C ALA A 288 15.21 -7.64 13.16
N MET A 289 15.49 -6.66 12.29
CA MET A 289 16.76 -5.92 12.28
C MET A 289 16.94 -5.05 13.53
N ALA A 290 15.90 -4.34 13.97
CA ALA A 290 15.92 -3.52 15.17
C ALA A 290 16.10 -4.37 16.44
N GLY A 291 15.39 -5.50 16.55
CA GLY A 291 15.54 -6.45 17.66
C GLY A 291 16.91 -7.13 17.68
N ARG A 292 17.51 -7.42 16.51
CA ARG A 292 18.87 -7.96 16.41
C ARG A 292 19.92 -6.92 16.81
N ASN A 293 19.74 -5.67 16.42
CA ASN A 293 20.58 -4.55 16.84
C ASN A 293 20.41 -4.24 18.34
N GLU A 294 19.19 -4.28 18.89
CA GLU A 294 18.95 -4.09 20.33
C GLU A 294 19.53 -5.22 21.17
N GLN A 295 19.42 -6.47 20.73
CA GLN A 295 20.06 -7.61 21.39
C GLN A 295 21.59 -7.53 21.31
N GLN A 296 22.14 -7.04 20.20
CA GLN A 296 23.59 -6.85 20.04
C GLN A 296 24.10 -5.68 20.88
N ILE A 297 23.33 -4.59 21.00
CA ILE A 297 23.62 -3.46 21.89
C ILE A 297 23.46 -3.85 23.36
N ARG A 298 22.48 -4.68 23.73
CA ARG A 298 22.36 -5.23 25.09
C ARG A 298 23.51 -6.16 25.42
N LYS A 299 23.93 -7.03 24.50
CA LYS A 299 25.13 -7.89 24.67
C LYS A 299 26.42 -7.07 24.78
N LEU A 300 26.55 -6.00 24.01
CA LEU A 300 27.69 -5.07 24.11
C LEU A 300 27.66 -4.29 25.44
N LYS A 301 26.49 -3.83 25.89
CA LYS A 301 26.33 -3.17 27.20
C LYS A 301 26.53 -4.13 28.38
N GLU A 302 26.09 -5.39 28.27
CA GLU A 302 26.39 -6.44 29.24
C GLU A 302 27.88 -6.76 29.26
N ALA A 303 28.52 -6.87 28.10
CA ALA A 303 29.97 -7.07 28.00
C ALA A 303 30.76 -5.88 28.59
N GLU A 304 30.35 -4.64 28.33
CA GLU A 304 30.94 -3.43 28.92
C GLU A 304 30.67 -3.28 30.41
N GLN A 305 29.54 -3.80 30.92
CA GLN A 305 29.26 -3.86 32.35
C GLN A 305 30.04 -4.96 33.07
N ILE A 306 30.37 -6.06 32.37
CA ILE A 306 31.22 -7.13 32.88
C ILE A 306 32.69 -6.68 32.95
N THR A 307 33.17 -5.85 32.01
CA THR A 307 34.54 -5.30 32.04
C THR A 307 34.74 -4.15 33.04
N LYS A 308 33.65 -3.56 33.57
CA LYS A 308 33.69 -2.45 34.56
C LYS A 308 33.46 -2.86 36.02
N ARG A 309 33.60 -4.14 36.40
CA ARG A 309 33.51 -4.53 37.83
C ARG A 309 34.88 -4.49 38.51
N ARG A 310 34.93 -3.81 39.67
CA ARG A 310 36.05 -3.83 40.63
C ARG A 310 36.29 -5.26 41.15
N LYS A 311 37.55 -5.55 41.50
CA LYS A 311 38.01 -6.84 42.06
C LYS A 311 37.10 -7.27 43.23
N LEU A 312 36.53 -8.47 43.12
CA LEU A 312 35.54 -9.05 44.02
C LEU A 312 36.26 -9.71 45.22
N ASN A 313 36.09 -9.17 46.43
CA ASN A 313 36.41 -9.89 47.67
C ASN A 313 35.15 -10.63 48.13
N LEU A 314 35.18 -11.95 48.11
CA LEU A 314 34.10 -12.80 48.62
C LEU A 314 34.32 -13.12 50.10
N PRO A 315 33.27 -13.14 50.95
CA PRO A 315 33.34 -13.70 52.30
C PRO A 315 33.53 -15.22 52.23
N ALA A 316 34.25 -15.79 53.22
CA ALA A 316 34.50 -17.23 53.28
C ALA A 316 33.19 -18.03 53.36
N ALA A 317 33.14 -19.16 52.65
CA ALA A 317 31.96 -20.01 52.56
C ALA A 317 31.55 -20.56 53.92
N GLN A 318 30.34 -20.23 54.37
CA GLN A 318 29.64 -20.95 55.43
C GLN A 318 28.70 -21.95 54.74
N VAL A 319 29.16 -23.19 54.62
CA VAL A 319 28.30 -24.31 54.24
C VAL A 319 27.68 -24.84 55.52
N GLY A 320 26.34 -24.84 55.60
CA GLY A 320 25.62 -25.40 56.74
C GLY A 320 25.76 -26.92 56.80
N GLN A 321 25.75 -27.49 58.01
CA GLN A 321 25.90 -28.93 58.24
C GLN A 321 24.91 -29.78 57.42
N ASP A 322 23.71 -29.25 57.18
CA ASP A 322 22.64 -29.91 56.42
C ASP A 322 22.94 -29.98 54.91
N GLU A 323 23.67 -29.00 54.37
CA GLU A 323 24.09 -28.99 52.96
C GLU A 323 25.29 -29.92 52.74
N LEU A 324 26.16 -30.06 53.74
CA LEU A 324 27.22 -31.06 53.77
C LEU A 324 26.64 -32.48 53.81
N GLU A 325 25.60 -32.73 54.61
CA GLU A 325 24.92 -34.03 54.64
C GLU A 325 24.23 -34.35 53.31
N ALA A 326 23.62 -33.36 52.65
CA ALA A 326 23.00 -33.55 51.34
C ALA A 326 24.04 -33.87 50.25
N ILE A 327 25.19 -33.20 50.26
CA ILE A 327 26.30 -33.46 49.32
C ILE A 327 26.93 -34.83 49.59
N VAL A 328 27.10 -35.23 50.85
CA VAL A 328 27.59 -36.56 51.23
C VAL A 328 26.59 -37.66 50.81
N LYS A 329 25.29 -37.42 50.91
CA LYS A 329 24.25 -38.39 50.51
C LYS A 329 24.18 -38.57 48.99
N ILE A 330 24.40 -37.51 48.23
CA ILE A 330 24.52 -37.54 46.76
C ILE A 330 25.84 -38.22 46.34
N GLY A 331 26.94 -37.96 47.06
CA GLY A 331 28.23 -38.61 46.85
C GLY A 331 28.19 -40.12 47.14
N GLN A 332 27.58 -40.53 48.25
CA GLN A 332 27.43 -41.94 48.63
C GLN A 332 26.49 -42.71 47.69
N ALA A 333 25.50 -42.05 47.07
CA ALA A 333 24.65 -42.67 46.05
C ALA A 333 25.42 -42.93 44.74
N ALA A 334 26.32 -42.01 44.36
CA ALA A 334 27.20 -42.18 43.21
C ALA A 334 28.29 -43.24 43.46
N GLU A 335 28.83 -43.32 44.68
CA GLU A 335 29.85 -44.30 45.06
C GLU A 335 29.29 -45.72 45.21
N ARG A 336 28.04 -45.88 45.68
CA ARG A 336 27.31 -47.17 45.67
C ARG A 336 27.01 -47.67 44.26
N ALA A 337 26.77 -46.77 43.30
CA ALA A 337 26.63 -47.15 41.89
C ALA A 337 27.98 -47.55 41.26
N HIS A 338 29.09 -46.98 41.74
CA HIS A 338 30.44 -47.30 41.30
C HIS A 338 30.97 -48.62 41.89
N SER A 339 30.64 -48.93 43.16
CA SER A 339 31.07 -50.17 43.83
C SER A 339 30.30 -51.42 43.38
N LEU A 340 29.06 -51.27 42.91
CA LEU A 340 28.28 -52.36 42.28
C LEU A 340 28.82 -52.80 40.91
N VAL A 341 29.60 -51.95 40.24
CA VAL A 341 30.18 -52.25 38.91
C VAL A 341 31.65 -52.70 39.01
N GLN A 342 32.30 -52.51 40.16
CA GLN A 342 33.70 -52.88 40.38
C GLN A 342 33.91 -54.36 40.81
N GLN A 343 32.83 -55.12 41.02
CA GLN A 343 32.89 -56.54 41.42
C GLN A 343 32.83 -57.54 40.24
N GLY A 344 32.84 -57.06 38.99
CA GLY A 344 32.90 -57.89 37.78
C GLY A 344 34.08 -57.48 36.88
N SER A 345 35.13 -58.31 36.87
CA SER A 345 36.35 -58.24 36.06
C SER A 345 36.15 -57.76 34.60
N SER A 346 36.71 -56.60 34.23
CA SER A 346 37.61 -56.38 33.07
C SER A 346 37.74 -54.87 32.76
N ASP A 347 39.00 -54.41 32.72
CA ASP A 347 39.47 -53.03 32.69
C ASP A 347 39.39 -52.37 31.29
N ALA A 348 38.23 -52.45 30.62
CA ALA A 348 38.06 -51.97 29.24
C ALA A 348 36.81 -51.12 28.98
N THR A 349 35.97 -50.84 29.98
CA THR A 349 34.69 -50.11 29.78
C THR A 349 34.55 -48.82 30.60
N GLY A 350 35.66 -48.22 31.07
CA GLY A 350 35.65 -46.94 31.80
C GLY A 350 35.48 -45.68 30.94
N GLY A 351 35.64 -45.78 29.62
CA GLY A 351 35.59 -44.64 28.69
C GLY A 351 34.20 -44.29 28.12
N LEU A 352 33.16 -45.06 28.44
CA LEU A 352 31.84 -44.98 27.78
C LEU A 352 30.73 -44.30 28.60
N LEU A 353 31.05 -43.73 29.77
CA LEU A 353 30.12 -42.94 30.58
C LEU A 353 30.48 -41.44 30.54
N LYS A 354 30.43 -40.86 29.33
CA LYS A 354 30.26 -39.41 29.18
C LYS A 354 28.81 -39.04 29.44
N LYS A 355 28.63 -38.02 30.26
CA LYS A 355 27.37 -37.35 30.61
C LYS A 355 26.49 -37.18 29.37
N TYR A 356 25.33 -37.83 29.37
CA TYR A 356 24.34 -37.68 28.31
C TYR A 356 23.74 -36.25 28.33
N PRO A 357 23.70 -35.53 27.20
CA PRO A 357 22.84 -34.36 27.02
C PRO A 357 21.38 -34.77 26.72
N ALA A 358 21.07 -36.06 26.85
CA ALA A 358 19.78 -36.67 26.53
C ALA A 358 18.76 -36.60 27.68
N LEU A 359 18.77 -35.49 28.43
CA LEU A 359 17.65 -35.11 29.31
C LEU A 359 17.05 -33.75 28.96
N ASP A 360 17.53 -33.08 27.91
CA ASP A 360 16.99 -31.80 27.45
C ASP A 360 16.13 -31.90 26.16
N SER A 361 16.13 -33.06 25.49
CA SER A 361 15.33 -33.31 24.28
C SER A 361 14.15 -34.26 24.48
N ALA A 362 13.81 -34.60 25.73
CA ALA A 362 12.63 -35.40 26.10
C ALA A 362 11.49 -34.55 26.73
N GLN A 363 11.35 -33.30 26.30
CA GLN A 363 10.29 -32.37 26.73
C GLN A 363 9.40 -31.84 25.59
N THR A 364 9.60 -32.29 24.34
CA THR A 364 8.84 -31.78 23.18
C THR A 364 8.28 -32.89 22.30
N ALA A 365 7.56 -33.82 22.93
CA ALA A 365 6.63 -34.72 22.23
C ALA A 365 5.51 -35.14 23.17
N ARG A 366 4.60 -34.21 23.47
CA ARG A 366 3.27 -34.54 24.01
C ARG A 366 2.21 -33.81 23.20
N THR A 367 1.22 -34.59 22.77
CA THR A 367 -0.09 -34.16 22.28
C THR A 367 -0.62 -32.98 23.10
N PRO A 368 -1.31 -32.00 22.50
CA PRO A 368 -1.77 -30.82 23.23
C PRO A 368 -2.66 -31.25 24.41
N GLN A 369 -2.13 -31.12 25.63
CA GLN A 369 -2.94 -31.15 26.83
C GLN A 369 -3.82 -29.91 26.81
N VAL A 370 -5.11 -30.13 27.12
CA VAL A 370 -6.03 -29.08 27.53
C VAL A 370 -5.35 -28.23 28.60
N ALA A 371 -5.40 -26.91 28.46
CA ALA A 371 -4.79 -25.96 29.39
C ALA A 371 -5.18 -26.30 30.84
N ALA A 372 -4.20 -26.28 31.75
CA ALA A 372 -4.49 -26.36 33.18
C ALA A 372 -5.36 -25.16 33.56
N HIS A 373 -6.63 -25.43 33.85
CA HIS A 373 -7.56 -24.45 34.37
C HIS A 373 -7.09 -24.05 35.78
N GLU A 374 -6.73 -22.79 35.98
CA GLU A 374 -6.49 -22.26 37.33
C GLU A 374 -7.77 -22.41 38.14
N ASP A 375 -7.69 -23.16 39.25
CA ASP A 375 -8.82 -23.36 40.15
C ASP A 375 -9.20 -22.00 40.77
N ALA A 376 -10.37 -21.48 40.40
CA ALA A 376 -10.83 -20.16 40.83
C ALA A 376 -10.87 -20.04 42.35
N VAL A 377 -11.14 -21.16 43.03
CA VAL A 377 -11.15 -21.29 44.50
C VAL A 377 -9.75 -21.07 45.10
N MET A 378 -8.70 -21.63 44.51
CA MET A 378 -7.31 -21.46 44.99
C MET A 378 -6.80 -20.03 44.77
N ARG A 379 -7.26 -19.36 43.72
CA ARG A 379 -6.92 -17.95 43.46
C ARG A 379 -7.64 -17.01 44.43
N GLU A 380 -8.92 -17.26 44.71
CA GLU A 380 -9.68 -16.50 45.70
C GLU A 380 -9.15 -16.73 47.13
N ALA A 381 -8.74 -17.96 47.46
CA ALA A 381 -8.08 -18.29 48.73
C ALA A 381 -6.72 -17.57 48.89
N ARG A 382 -5.91 -17.45 47.82
CA ARG A 382 -4.67 -16.65 47.87
C ARG A 382 -4.94 -15.17 48.04
N ASN A 383 -5.96 -14.63 47.37
CA ASN A 383 -6.36 -13.23 47.53
C ASN A 383 -6.86 -12.94 48.96
N LEU A 384 -7.60 -13.87 49.57
CA LEU A 384 -8.02 -13.77 50.97
C LEU A 384 -6.84 -13.90 51.95
N GLY A 385 -5.87 -14.78 51.66
CA GLY A 385 -4.64 -14.89 52.45
C GLY A 385 -3.79 -13.61 52.42
N LEU A 386 -3.68 -12.97 51.24
CA LEU A 386 -3.00 -11.69 51.10
C LEU A 386 -3.73 -10.59 51.88
N MET A 387 -5.06 -10.51 51.78
CA MET A 387 -5.89 -9.56 52.54
C MET A 387 -5.85 -9.76 54.06
N SER A 388 -5.71 -11.00 54.56
CA SER A 388 -5.62 -11.25 56.00
C SER A 388 -4.22 -10.97 56.57
N SER A 389 -3.18 -11.03 55.74
CA SER A 389 -1.80 -10.80 56.15
C SER A 389 -1.41 -9.31 56.24
N THR A 390 -2.16 -8.42 55.59
CA THR A 390 -1.89 -6.97 55.57
C THR A 390 -2.61 -6.25 56.70
N GLN A 391 -1.86 -5.67 57.64
CA GLN A 391 -2.39 -4.83 58.73
C GLN A 391 -2.83 -3.44 58.22
N THR A 392 -3.78 -2.82 58.90
CA THR A 392 -4.56 -1.64 58.46
C THR A 392 -3.73 -0.36 58.19
N PRO A 393 -4.21 0.53 57.30
CA PRO A 393 -3.41 1.59 56.67
C PRO A 393 -3.35 2.87 57.52
N LEU A 394 -2.95 2.76 58.79
CA LEU A 394 -2.63 3.92 59.65
C LEU A 394 -1.10 4.15 59.76
N LEU A 395 -0.29 3.23 59.22
CA LEU A 395 1.17 3.26 59.30
C LEU A 395 1.86 3.28 57.92
N GLY A 396 1.35 4.10 56.99
CA GLY A 396 2.15 4.67 55.90
C GLY A 396 2.67 3.78 54.77
N ASP A 397 2.39 2.48 54.73
CA ASP A 397 2.81 1.60 53.62
C ASP A 397 1.70 1.33 52.59
N ALA A 398 2.09 1.13 51.34
CA ALA A 398 1.22 1.02 50.17
C ALA A 398 0.42 -0.31 50.11
N ASN A 399 -0.82 -0.24 49.61
CA ASN A 399 -1.72 -1.40 49.45
C ASN A 399 -1.14 -2.44 48.49
N ALA A 400 -1.38 -3.73 48.78
CA ALA A 400 -0.96 -4.84 47.91
C ALA A 400 -1.77 -4.88 46.59
N ASP A 401 -1.07 -4.98 45.45
CA ASP A 401 -1.68 -5.05 44.12
C ASP A 401 -2.33 -6.42 43.86
N LEU A 402 -3.66 -6.42 43.71
CA LEU A 402 -4.44 -7.61 43.35
C LEU A 402 -4.61 -7.73 41.82
N PRO A 403 -4.40 -8.92 41.21
CA PRO A 403 -4.64 -9.13 39.78
C PRO A 403 -6.14 -9.00 39.43
N SER A 404 -6.45 -8.18 38.42
CA SER A 404 -7.81 -7.72 38.09
C SER A 404 -8.77 -8.83 37.59
N SER A 405 -9.95 -8.92 38.20
CA SER A 405 -11.12 -9.69 37.71
C SER A 405 -11.98 -8.82 36.76
N GLN A 406 -12.35 -9.35 35.59
CA GLN A 406 -13.29 -8.67 34.69
C GLN A 406 -14.76 -8.93 35.12
N SER A 407 -15.43 -7.83 35.51
CA SER A 407 -16.86 -7.53 35.36
C SER A 407 -17.93 -8.43 36.02
N ALA A 408 -18.37 -7.95 37.20
CA ALA A 408 -19.72 -7.84 37.79
C ALA A 408 -20.94 -8.69 37.31
N THR A 409 -21.73 -9.07 38.33
CA THR A 409 -23.12 -9.60 38.37
C THR A 409 -23.35 -11.07 37.99
N ASP A 410 -23.17 -11.97 38.96
CA ASP A 410 -24.23 -12.84 39.50
C ASP A 410 -23.64 -13.71 40.62
N GLN A 411 -24.40 -13.93 41.70
CA GLN A 411 -23.98 -14.74 42.84
C GLN A 411 -24.14 -16.23 42.52
N THR A 412 -23.11 -17.02 42.87
CA THR A 412 -22.93 -18.47 42.76
C THR A 412 -22.26 -19.00 41.47
N PRO A 413 -21.25 -19.88 41.58
CA PRO A 413 -20.56 -20.43 40.41
C PRO A 413 -21.40 -21.51 39.71
N ALA A 414 -21.71 -21.28 38.43
CA ALA A 414 -22.32 -22.30 37.57
C ALA A 414 -21.27 -23.33 37.12
N SER A 415 -21.57 -24.61 37.32
CA SER A 415 -20.78 -25.75 36.84
C SER A 415 -20.85 -25.87 35.32
N PHE A 416 -19.71 -25.75 34.62
CA PHE A 416 -19.61 -25.99 33.18
C PHE A 416 -18.95 -27.35 32.91
N VAL A 417 -19.70 -28.29 32.33
CA VAL A 417 -19.20 -29.60 31.88
C VAL A 417 -18.76 -29.50 30.42
N ALA A 418 -17.48 -29.76 30.14
CA ALA A 418 -16.94 -29.77 28.78
C ALA A 418 -17.28 -31.09 28.06
N GLN A 419 -17.95 -31.02 26.90
CA GLN A 419 -18.12 -32.13 25.96
C GLN A 419 -17.02 -32.12 24.89
N THR A 420 -16.35 -33.25 24.71
CA THR A 420 -15.41 -33.54 23.62
C THR A 420 -16.15 -33.73 22.29
N PRO A 421 -15.65 -33.22 21.16
CA PRO A 421 -16.23 -33.52 19.86
C PRO A 421 -15.63 -34.82 19.30
N ASN A 422 -16.46 -35.78 18.91
CA ASN A 422 -16.07 -36.75 17.88
C ASN A 422 -17.16 -36.80 16.79
N PRO A 423 -16.80 -36.86 15.49
CA PRO A 423 -17.70 -36.74 14.37
C PRO A 423 -18.25 -38.11 13.94
N LEU A 424 -19.40 -38.07 13.25
CA LEU A 424 -20.15 -39.16 12.60
C LEU A 424 -21.34 -39.72 13.39
N LEU A 425 -22.48 -39.75 12.68
CA LEU A 425 -23.77 -40.41 12.92
C LEU A 425 -24.94 -39.54 13.42
N THR A 426 -25.77 -39.12 12.45
CA THR A 426 -27.25 -39.14 12.52
C THR A 426 -27.74 -40.58 12.77
N PRO A 427 -28.93 -40.86 13.36
CA PRO A 427 -30.21 -40.21 13.02
C PRO A 427 -31.25 -40.01 14.16
N GLY A 428 -32.23 -39.15 13.90
CA GLY A 428 -33.66 -39.50 13.95
C GLY A 428 -34.40 -39.69 15.29
N LEU A 429 -35.43 -38.84 15.45
CA LEU A 429 -36.72 -39.06 16.13
C LEU A 429 -36.87 -38.99 17.66
N ARG A 430 -38.01 -38.35 18.03
CA ARG A 430 -38.92 -38.58 19.17
C ARG A 430 -38.56 -37.99 20.56
N ASN A 431 -39.05 -36.77 20.76
CA ASN A 431 -40.19 -36.42 21.64
C ASN A 431 -40.54 -37.34 22.84
N ARG A 432 -40.37 -36.83 24.08
CA ARG A 432 -41.35 -36.74 25.20
C ARG A 432 -40.62 -36.44 26.52
N SER A 433 -40.97 -35.38 27.27
CA SER A 433 -41.96 -35.33 28.39
C SER A 433 -41.27 -35.22 29.75
N GLY A 434 -41.48 -34.09 30.44
CA GLY A 434 -42.03 -34.01 31.82
C GLY A 434 -40.99 -33.28 32.69
N THR A 435 -41.26 -32.24 33.49
CA THR A 435 -42.26 -32.04 34.57
C THR A 435 -42.25 -30.53 34.91
N GLN A 436 -43.37 -29.81 34.83
CA GLN A 436 -44.37 -29.49 35.89
C GLN A 436 -43.88 -28.64 37.08
N LEU A 437 -44.55 -27.48 37.24
CA LEU A 437 -45.11 -26.83 38.46
C LEU A 437 -45.90 -25.58 37.94
N GLN A 438 -47.24 -25.61 37.77
CA GLN A 438 -48.35 -25.32 38.72
C GLN A 438 -48.36 -23.85 39.21
N GLY A 439 -49.34 -22.95 39.04
CA GLY A 439 -50.71 -22.81 38.45
C GLY A 439 -51.14 -21.31 38.64
N PRO A 440 -52.42 -20.84 38.54
CA PRO A 440 -53.66 -21.43 38.02
C PRO A 440 -54.53 -20.50 37.09
N ASN A 441 -55.56 -21.11 36.46
CA ASN A 441 -56.89 -20.59 36.04
C ASN A 441 -57.03 -19.35 35.10
N ARG A 442 -57.72 -19.50 33.94
CA ARG A 442 -59.19 -19.39 33.77
C ARG A 442 -59.66 -19.52 32.29
N SER A 443 -60.78 -20.25 32.10
CA SER A 443 -61.89 -20.11 31.11
C SER A 443 -61.60 -20.01 29.60
N ILE A 444 -61.98 -20.99 28.76
CA ILE A 444 -63.35 -21.37 28.26
C ILE A 444 -63.77 -20.63 26.98
N ALA A 445 -64.24 -21.45 26.02
CA ALA A 445 -65.10 -21.23 24.84
C ALA A 445 -64.34 -21.45 23.52
N GLY A 446 -64.56 -22.54 22.76
CA GLY A 446 -65.84 -22.98 22.17
C GLY A 446 -66.02 -22.22 20.84
N ALA A 447 -66.11 -22.79 19.65
CA ALA A 447 -66.79 -24.01 19.20
C ALA A 447 -66.27 -24.42 17.79
N SER A 448 -65.93 -25.70 17.56
CA SER A 448 -66.58 -26.68 16.67
C SER A 448 -66.85 -26.20 15.22
N THR A 449 -66.12 -26.64 14.17
CA THR A 449 -66.32 -27.87 13.32
C THR A 449 -67.71 -27.94 12.63
N PRO A 450 -67.91 -28.60 11.45
CA PRO A 450 -67.09 -29.66 10.84
C PRO A 450 -66.93 -29.64 9.29
N GLU A 451 -66.00 -30.50 8.81
CA GLU A 451 -66.01 -31.42 7.65
C GLU A 451 -66.74 -31.05 6.32
N ARG A 452 -66.24 -31.40 5.12
CA ARG A 452 -66.02 -32.78 4.64
C ARG A 452 -65.32 -32.79 3.26
N THR A 453 -64.85 -33.97 2.87
CA THR A 453 -63.86 -34.32 1.83
C THR A 453 -64.50 -34.67 0.45
N PRO A 454 -63.90 -35.49 -0.45
CA PRO A 454 -63.45 -35.08 -1.79
C PRO A 454 -64.11 -35.85 -2.98
N LEU A 455 -63.92 -35.42 -4.23
CA LEU A 455 -63.83 -36.22 -5.49
C LEU A 455 -63.88 -35.23 -6.69
N ARG A 456 -62.93 -35.23 -7.62
CA ARG A 456 -62.78 -36.10 -8.81
C ARG A 456 -63.85 -35.82 -9.87
N ASP A 457 -63.50 -34.97 -10.83
CA ASP A 457 -64.16 -34.90 -12.14
C ASP A 457 -63.06 -34.98 -13.22
N ASN A 458 -63.05 -36.08 -13.96
CA ASN A 458 -61.98 -36.45 -14.90
C ASN A 458 -62.52 -36.70 -16.32
N LEU A 459 -63.73 -36.22 -16.63
CA LEU A 459 -64.23 -36.14 -18.00
C LEU A 459 -65.16 -34.92 -18.09
N ALA A 460 -64.67 -33.87 -18.74
CA ALA A 460 -65.39 -32.63 -19.00
C ALA A 460 -66.57 -32.83 -19.97
N LEU A 461 -67.63 -33.49 -19.51
CA LEU A 461 -68.92 -33.63 -20.17
C LEU A 461 -69.92 -32.69 -19.49
N ASN A 462 -69.72 -31.38 -19.66
CA ASN A 462 -70.75 -30.34 -19.54
C ASN A 462 -70.18 -29.01 -20.06
N VAL A 463 -69.92 -28.95 -21.36
CA VAL A 463 -69.83 -27.67 -22.07
C VAL A 463 -71.25 -27.35 -22.53
N GLN A 464 -71.98 -26.61 -21.70
CA GLN A 464 -73.14 -25.87 -22.19
C GLN A 464 -72.67 -24.51 -22.69
N GLU A 465 -72.74 -24.39 -24.00
CA GLU A 465 -72.59 -23.18 -24.78
C GLU A 465 -73.64 -22.15 -24.33
N ARG A 466 -73.20 -21.11 -23.61
CA ARG A 466 -73.93 -19.85 -23.49
C ARG A 466 -73.01 -18.71 -23.85
N GLY A 467 -73.21 -18.19 -25.05
CA GLY A 467 -72.63 -16.92 -25.47
C GLY A 467 -73.03 -15.80 -24.51
N SER A 468 -72.05 -15.06 -24.04
CA SER A 468 -72.24 -13.73 -23.48
C SER A 468 -71.02 -12.89 -23.86
N ALA A 469 -71.25 -11.98 -24.80
CA ALA A 469 -70.30 -10.95 -25.18
C ALA A 469 -70.12 -9.97 -24.00
N GLY A 470 -68.90 -9.79 -23.51
CA GLY A 470 -68.61 -8.77 -22.50
C GLY A 470 -67.25 -8.90 -21.82
N TYR A 471 -66.24 -8.25 -22.39
CA TYR A 471 -64.99 -7.81 -21.77
C TYR A 471 -64.13 -8.84 -21.01
N GLU A 472 -63.37 -9.64 -21.76
CA GLU A 472 -62.20 -10.33 -21.21
C GLU A 472 -60.98 -9.40 -21.25
N THR A 473 -60.29 -9.25 -20.12
CA THR A 473 -59.06 -8.45 -20.09
C THR A 473 -57.92 -9.19 -20.80
N PRO A 474 -56.92 -8.51 -21.39
CA PRO A 474 -55.76 -9.16 -22.00
C PRO A 474 -54.97 -10.09 -21.06
N GLY A 475 -55.15 -9.93 -19.73
CA GLY A 475 -54.59 -10.81 -18.71
C GLY A 475 -55.29 -12.17 -18.58
N ASP A 476 -56.57 -12.25 -18.92
CA ASP A 476 -57.36 -13.48 -18.82
C ASP A 476 -57.10 -14.39 -20.03
N LEU A 477 -57.00 -13.80 -21.23
CA LEU A 477 -56.56 -14.47 -22.46
C LEU A 477 -55.15 -15.06 -22.34
N ARG A 478 -54.22 -14.34 -21.68
CA ARG A 478 -52.86 -14.87 -21.41
C ARG A 478 -52.88 -16.06 -20.45
N ARG A 479 -53.75 -16.06 -19.44
CA ARG A 479 -53.88 -17.17 -18.50
C ARG A 479 -54.48 -18.40 -19.17
N ALA A 480 -55.53 -18.24 -19.98
CA ALA A 480 -56.14 -19.32 -20.75
C ALA A 480 -55.16 -19.95 -21.77
N ARG A 481 -54.33 -19.12 -22.42
CA ARG A 481 -53.27 -19.62 -23.31
C ARG A 481 -52.18 -20.38 -22.57
N HIS A 482 -51.80 -19.91 -21.38
CA HIS A 482 -50.78 -20.56 -20.56
C HIS A 482 -51.25 -21.91 -19.99
N THR A 483 -52.54 -22.04 -19.62
CA THR A 483 -53.10 -23.32 -19.17
C THR A 483 -53.16 -24.34 -20.31
N ALA A 484 -53.59 -23.93 -21.51
CA ALA A 484 -53.57 -24.79 -22.71
C ALA A 484 -52.15 -25.27 -23.07
N GLN A 485 -51.15 -24.38 -22.97
CA GLN A 485 -49.75 -24.71 -23.26
C GLN A 485 -49.15 -25.65 -22.21
N SER A 486 -49.57 -25.54 -20.95
CA SER A 486 -49.17 -26.46 -19.87
C SER A 486 -49.75 -27.86 -20.07
N HIS A 487 -51.00 -27.97 -20.52
CA HIS A 487 -51.62 -29.27 -20.82
C HIS A 487 -50.94 -29.98 -22.00
N LEU A 488 -50.60 -29.25 -23.08
CA LEU A 488 -49.83 -29.79 -24.20
C LEU A 488 -48.44 -30.26 -23.77
N ARG A 489 -47.74 -29.49 -22.93
CA ARG A 489 -46.44 -29.89 -22.39
C ARG A 489 -46.51 -31.17 -21.56
N GLN A 490 -47.58 -31.33 -20.77
CA GLN A 490 -47.78 -32.54 -19.99
C GLN A 490 -48.03 -33.76 -20.89
N GLY A 491 -48.82 -33.62 -21.96
CA GLY A 491 -49.05 -34.66 -22.96
C GLY A 491 -47.83 -35.03 -23.80
N LEU A 492 -46.97 -34.05 -24.11
CA LEU A 492 -45.71 -34.32 -24.82
C LEU A 492 -44.65 -34.96 -23.90
N SER A 493 -44.68 -34.66 -22.60
CA SER A 493 -43.78 -35.27 -21.61
C SER A 493 -44.14 -36.71 -21.24
N SER A 494 -45.35 -37.18 -21.59
CA SER A 494 -45.78 -38.56 -21.37
C SER A 494 -45.41 -39.51 -22.51
N LEU A 495 -44.74 -39.03 -23.56
CA LEU A 495 -44.23 -39.88 -24.63
C LEU A 495 -42.90 -40.53 -24.21
N PRO A 496 -42.73 -41.85 -24.39
CA PRO A 496 -41.45 -42.51 -24.13
C PRO A 496 -40.34 -41.96 -25.05
N ALA A 497 -39.17 -41.70 -24.48
CA ALA A 497 -38.02 -41.22 -25.26
C ALA A 497 -37.53 -42.32 -26.22
N PRO A 498 -37.16 -41.98 -27.48
CA PRO A 498 -36.65 -42.96 -28.43
C PRO A 498 -35.30 -43.52 -27.97
N LYS A 499 -35.18 -44.85 -27.96
CA LYS A 499 -33.91 -45.56 -27.76
C LYS A 499 -33.36 -45.95 -29.13
N ASN A 500 -32.24 -45.35 -29.50
CA ASN A 500 -31.49 -45.73 -30.70
C ASN A 500 -30.43 -46.76 -30.29
N ASP A 501 -30.79 -48.04 -30.33
CA ASP A 501 -29.84 -49.15 -30.22
C ASP A 501 -29.65 -49.73 -31.64
N PHE A 502 -28.48 -49.46 -32.25
CA PHE A 502 -27.99 -50.23 -33.40
C PHE A 502 -26.52 -50.55 -33.16
N ASP A 503 -26.24 -51.85 -33.05
CA ASP A 503 -24.89 -52.41 -32.99
C ASP A 503 -24.22 -52.28 -34.36
N ILE A 504 -23.07 -51.61 -34.40
CA ILE A 504 -22.18 -51.60 -35.57
C ILE A 504 -21.19 -52.75 -35.39
N VAL A 505 -21.47 -53.87 -36.04
CA VAL A 505 -20.51 -54.95 -36.22
C VAL A 505 -19.59 -54.57 -37.37
N VAL A 506 -18.31 -54.40 -37.08
CA VAL A 506 -17.24 -54.24 -38.06
C VAL A 506 -16.77 -55.64 -38.43
N ASP A 507 -17.07 -56.09 -39.64
CA ASP A 507 -16.46 -57.28 -40.24
C ASP A 507 -15.35 -56.84 -41.21
N ASP A 508 -14.12 -57.15 -40.82
CA ASP A 508 -12.89 -56.99 -41.60
C ASP A 508 -12.75 -58.16 -42.58
N GLN A 509 -13.21 -58.04 -43.84
CA GLN A 509 -12.74 -58.91 -44.94
C GLN A 509 -12.75 -58.17 -46.28
N GLU A 510 -11.54 -57.90 -46.80
CA GLU A 510 -11.32 -57.75 -48.25
C GLU A 510 -11.73 -59.07 -48.94
N PRO A 511 -12.33 -59.00 -50.15
CA PRO A 511 -11.54 -59.47 -51.28
C PRO A 511 -11.71 -58.66 -52.57
N GLU A 512 -10.71 -58.88 -53.40
CA GLU A 512 -10.40 -58.34 -54.70
C GLU A 512 -11.44 -58.64 -55.81
N ALA A 513 -11.48 -57.69 -56.75
CA ALA A 513 -11.64 -57.82 -58.21
C ALA A 513 -12.51 -58.95 -58.81
N GLU A 514 -13.54 -58.54 -59.56
CA GLU A 514 -13.81 -59.14 -60.86
C GLU A 514 -14.46 -58.13 -61.84
N ALA A 515 -13.89 -58.07 -63.04
CA ALA A 515 -14.32 -57.23 -64.14
C ALA A 515 -15.43 -57.92 -64.95
N GLY A 516 -16.48 -57.18 -65.30
CA GLY A 516 -17.53 -57.63 -66.22
C GLY A 516 -18.17 -56.47 -66.96
N SER A 517 -17.73 -56.26 -68.20
CA SER A 517 -18.24 -55.24 -69.13
C SER A 517 -19.51 -55.69 -69.85
N SER A 518 -20.55 -54.85 -69.89
CA SER A 518 -21.38 -54.59 -71.09
C SER A 518 -22.40 -53.46 -70.85
N ARG A 519 -22.23 -52.37 -71.62
CA ARG A 519 -23.12 -51.22 -71.89
C ARG A 519 -24.47 -51.64 -72.54
N PRO A 520 -25.41 -50.72 -72.84
CA PRO A 520 -26.01 -49.61 -72.08
C PRO A 520 -27.57 -49.61 -72.17
N GLU A 521 -28.30 -48.84 -71.36
CA GLU A 521 -29.41 -47.95 -71.81
C GLU A 521 -30.16 -47.26 -70.66
N HIS A 522 -30.35 -45.95 -70.85
CA HIS A 522 -31.30 -45.02 -70.22
C HIS A 522 -31.30 -44.84 -68.68
N GLY A 523 -30.36 -44.02 -68.21
CA GLY A 523 -30.46 -43.34 -66.93
C GLY A 523 -31.03 -41.91 -67.06
N ILE A 524 -32.20 -41.67 -66.48
CA ILE A 524 -32.43 -40.44 -65.72
C ILE A 524 -32.43 -40.88 -64.25
N PRO A 525 -31.30 -40.79 -63.52
CA PRO A 525 -31.34 -40.91 -62.09
C PRO A 525 -31.79 -39.56 -61.53
N LEU A 526 -32.98 -39.54 -60.94
CA LEU A 526 -33.35 -38.52 -59.97
C LEU A 526 -32.35 -38.63 -58.81
N SER A 527 -31.25 -37.90 -58.90
CA SER A 527 -30.42 -37.61 -57.74
C SER A 527 -31.19 -36.59 -56.91
N GLU A 528 -31.80 -37.04 -55.82
CA GLU A 528 -32.12 -36.16 -54.70
C GLU A 528 -30.80 -35.65 -54.14
N GLN A 529 -30.26 -34.61 -54.76
CA GLN A 529 -29.14 -33.84 -54.24
C GLN A 529 -29.56 -33.23 -52.90
N ASP A 530 -28.70 -33.36 -51.89
CA ASP A 530 -28.87 -32.76 -50.57
C ASP A 530 -29.28 -31.29 -50.72
N ALA A 531 -30.33 -30.87 -50.01
CA ALA A 531 -30.85 -29.50 -50.10
C ALA A 531 -29.76 -28.45 -49.86
N ALA A 532 -28.77 -28.78 -49.01
CA ALA A 532 -27.60 -27.95 -48.74
C ALA A 532 -26.71 -27.72 -49.97
N GLU A 533 -26.61 -28.70 -50.88
CA GLU A 533 -25.76 -28.61 -52.07
C GLU A 533 -26.44 -27.79 -53.18
N ARG A 534 -27.76 -27.93 -53.32
CA ARG A 534 -28.58 -27.06 -54.19
C ARG A 534 -28.52 -25.61 -53.72
N ASP A 535 -28.69 -25.37 -52.42
CA ASP A 535 -28.62 -24.02 -51.85
C ASP A 535 -27.22 -23.43 -51.98
N ALA A 536 -26.17 -24.22 -51.77
CA ALA A 536 -24.79 -23.79 -51.98
C ALA A 536 -24.51 -23.42 -53.44
N ARG A 537 -25.06 -24.17 -54.41
CA ARG A 537 -24.95 -23.86 -55.84
C ARG A 537 -25.69 -22.57 -56.20
N ILE A 538 -26.91 -22.40 -55.69
CA ILE A 538 -27.70 -21.17 -55.91
C ILE A 538 -26.97 -19.97 -55.31
N VAL A 539 -26.39 -20.09 -54.12
CA VAL A 539 -25.60 -19.02 -53.48
C VAL A 539 -24.34 -18.72 -54.29
N ARG A 540 -23.65 -19.72 -54.83
CA ARG A 540 -22.48 -19.51 -55.71
C ARG A 540 -22.87 -18.82 -57.01
N GLU A 541 -23.92 -19.27 -57.69
CA GLU A 541 -24.41 -18.65 -58.92
C GLU A 541 -24.89 -17.21 -58.65
N ALA A 542 -25.56 -16.95 -57.52
CA ALA A 542 -25.95 -15.61 -57.10
C ALA A 542 -24.72 -14.72 -56.80
N ALA A 543 -23.72 -15.22 -56.08
CA ALA A 543 -22.49 -14.48 -55.80
C ALA A 543 -21.69 -14.19 -57.08
N GLU A 544 -21.65 -15.12 -58.04
CA GLU A 544 -21.05 -14.90 -59.36
C GLU A 544 -21.83 -13.85 -60.17
N GLN A 545 -23.15 -13.84 -60.09
CA GLN A 545 -23.97 -12.79 -60.72
C GLN A 545 -23.76 -11.42 -60.08
N GLU A 546 -23.65 -11.36 -58.75
CA GLU A 546 -23.33 -10.13 -58.02
C GLU A 546 -21.95 -9.59 -58.39
N THR A 547 -20.92 -10.44 -58.44
CA THR A 547 -19.56 -10.02 -58.84
C THR A 547 -19.52 -9.53 -60.29
N LYS A 548 -20.25 -10.16 -61.22
CA LYS A 548 -20.41 -9.69 -62.60
C LYS A 548 -21.16 -8.36 -62.66
N ALA A 549 -22.22 -8.20 -61.87
CA ALA A 549 -22.95 -6.93 -61.77
C ALA A 549 -22.05 -5.81 -61.23
N GLU A 550 -21.23 -6.08 -60.21
CA GLU A 550 -20.24 -5.13 -59.68
C GLU A 550 -19.16 -4.76 -60.68
N ALA A 551 -18.69 -5.73 -61.49
CA ALA A 551 -17.70 -5.48 -62.55
C ALA A 551 -18.26 -4.63 -63.70
N ARG A 552 -19.57 -4.69 -63.95
CA ARG A 552 -20.29 -3.86 -64.94
C ARG A 552 -20.57 -2.43 -64.44
N ARG A 553 -20.52 -2.17 -63.13
CA ARG A 553 -20.64 -0.81 -62.59
C ARG A 553 -19.49 0.07 -63.08
N SER A 554 -19.76 1.37 -63.19
CA SER A 554 -18.73 2.35 -63.52
C SER A 554 -17.58 2.33 -62.51
N GLN A 555 -16.36 2.69 -62.95
CA GLN A 555 -15.19 2.72 -62.06
C GLN A 555 -15.38 3.70 -60.90
N VAL A 556 -16.11 4.80 -61.11
CA VAL A 556 -16.43 5.82 -60.10
C VAL A 556 -17.29 5.24 -58.98
N VAL A 557 -18.28 4.40 -59.34
CA VAL A 557 -19.12 3.67 -58.37
C VAL A 557 -18.32 2.60 -57.66
N ARG A 558 -17.54 1.79 -58.38
CA ARG A 558 -16.71 0.71 -57.79
C ARG A 558 -15.68 1.23 -56.79
N ARG A 559 -15.09 2.40 -57.04
CA ARG A 559 -14.07 3.02 -56.18
C ARG A 559 -14.63 3.94 -55.09
N ASN A 560 -15.96 4.07 -54.98
CA ASN A 560 -16.63 4.97 -54.04
C ASN A 560 -16.09 6.41 -54.07
N LEU A 561 -15.79 6.92 -55.27
CA LEU A 561 -15.33 8.31 -55.45
C LEU A 561 -16.50 9.30 -55.25
N PRO A 562 -16.23 10.56 -54.85
CA PRO A 562 -17.28 11.56 -54.65
C PRO A 562 -18.03 11.85 -55.95
N ARG A 563 -19.37 11.72 -55.92
CA ARG A 563 -20.26 11.98 -57.07
C ARG A 563 -21.22 13.14 -56.78
N PRO A 564 -21.68 13.89 -57.79
CA PRO A 564 -22.70 14.92 -57.61
C PRO A 564 -24.03 14.31 -57.15
N ALA A 565 -24.72 15.00 -56.23
CA ALA A 565 -26.02 14.57 -55.70
C ALA A 565 -27.18 14.78 -56.69
N GLU A 566 -27.06 15.75 -57.60
CA GLU A 566 -28.05 16.06 -58.64
C GLU A 566 -27.32 16.32 -59.98
N VAL A 567 -27.79 15.68 -61.07
CA VAL A 567 -27.20 15.79 -62.42
C VAL A 567 -28.29 16.15 -63.42
N HIS A 568 -28.25 17.37 -63.97
CA HIS A 568 -29.20 17.82 -65.01
C HIS A 568 -28.63 17.63 -66.41
N LEU A 569 -29.07 16.57 -67.09
CA LEU A 569 -28.55 16.16 -68.41
C LEU A 569 -28.66 17.28 -69.46
N ALA A 570 -29.84 17.91 -69.61
CA ALA A 570 -30.07 18.95 -70.62
C ALA A 570 -29.23 20.23 -70.44
N ARG A 571 -28.80 20.53 -69.21
CA ARG A 571 -27.91 21.66 -68.92
C ARG A 571 -26.47 21.31 -69.27
N LEU A 572 -26.04 20.10 -68.89
CA LEU A 572 -24.70 19.61 -69.19
C LEU A 572 -24.46 19.47 -70.69
N THR A 573 -25.42 18.93 -71.45
CA THR A 573 -25.26 18.79 -72.92
C THR A 573 -25.09 20.13 -73.62
N LYS A 574 -25.84 21.17 -73.21
CA LYS A 574 -25.69 22.53 -73.74
C LYS A 574 -24.34 23.17 -73.40
N GLN A 575 -23.81 22.91 -72.21
CA GLN A 575 -22.47 23.37 -71.82
C GLN A 575 -21.38 22.62 -72.60
N ILE A 576 -21.53 21.32 -72.80
CA ILE A 576 -20.57 20.52 -73.60
C ILE A 576 -20.50 21.04 -75.04
N GLU A 577 -21.64 21.36 -75.65
CA GLU A 577 -21.69 21.92 -77.01
C GLU A 577 -21.06 23.31 -77.12
N SER A 578 -20.98 24.08 -76.02
CA SER A 578 -20.27 25.37 -76.00
C SER A 578 -18.78 25.24 -75.72
N ASP A 579 -18.38 24.30 -74.88
CA ASP A 579 -17.02 24.21 -74.33
C ASP A 579 -16.07 23.44 -75.25
N TYR A 580 -16.57 22.45 -75.99
CA TYR A 580 -15.78 21.63 -76.92
C TYR A 580 -16.04 22.04 -78.36
N ARG A 581 -14.97 22.14 -79.17
CA ARG A 581 -15.08 22.45 -80.60
C ARG A 581 -14.94 21.22 -81.49
N ASP A 582 -14.29 20.16 -81.00
CA ASP A 582 -14.10 18.93 -81.75
C ASP A 582 -15.30 17.99 -81.59
N ARG A 583 -15.76 17.42 -82.71
CA ARG A 583 -16.95 16.57 -82.77
C ARG A 583 -16.76 15.28 -81.97
N VAL A 584 -15.56 14.73 -81.94
CA VAL A 584 -15.26 13.49 -81.21
C VAL A 584 -15.33 13.75 -79.70
N GLU A 585 -14.73 14.84 -79.23
CA GLU A 585 -14.75 15.26 -77.83
C GLU A 585 -16.18 15.56 -77.35
N ILE A 586 -17.00 16.23 -78.16
CA ILE A 586 -18.42 16.47 -77.87
C ILE A 586 -19.16 15.15 -77.65
N LEU A 587 -18.97 14.16 -78.53
CA LEU A 587 -19.64 12.85 -78.41
C LEU A 587 -19.22 12.11 -77.15
N VAL A 588 -17.92 12.10 -76.82
CA VAL A 588 -17.40 11.47 -75.60
C VAL A 588 -17.97 12.18 -74.36
N ALA A 589 -17.93 13.51 -74.32
CA ALA A 589 -18.45 14.29 -73.20
C ALA A 589 -19.98 14.14 -73.02
N GLN A 590 -20.74 14.01 -74.11
CA GLN A 590 -22.17 13.72 -74.03
C GLN A 590 -22.44 12.31 -73.45
N GLN A 591 -21.64 11.31 -73.81
CA GLN A 591 -21.76 9.96 -73.26
C GLN A 591 -21.35 9.90 -71.79
N THR A 592 -20.32 10.65 -71.36
CA THR A 592 -19.96 10.73 -69.94
C THR A 592 -21.03 11.43 -69.11
N ALA A 593 -21.69 12.47 -69.64
CA ALA A 593 -22.82 13.12 -68.98
C ALA A 593 -24.03 12.17 -68.81
N ARG A 594 -24.31 11.33 -69.81
CA ARG A 594 -25.33 10.26 -69.72
C ARG A 594 -24.98 9.21 -68.66
N LEU A 595 -23.71 8.79 -68.62
CA LEU A 595 -23.21 7.85 -67.61
C LEU A 595 -23.33 8.41 -66.19
N LEU A 596 -22.98 9.68 -65.99
CA LEU A 596 -23.11 10.36 -64.69
C LEU A 596 -24.56 10.46 -64.22
N HIS A 597 -25.48 10.75 -65.15
CA HIS A 597 -26.91 10.81 -64.84
C HIS A 597 -27.48 9.42 -64.50
N HIS A 598 -27.09 8.38 -65.26
CA HIS A 598 -27.45 6.99 -64.98
C HIS A 598 -26.94 6.53 -63.61
N ASP A 599 -25.67 6.80 -63.28
CA ASP A 599 -25.08 6.43 -61.98
C ASP A 599 -25.74 7.16 -60.80
N ALA A 600 -26.14 8.42 -60.97
CA ALA A 600 -26.85 9.18 -59.94
C ALA A 600 -28.25 8.61 -59.66
N ASN A 601 -28.92 8.07 -60.69
CA ASN A 601 -30.25 7.48 -60.57
C ASN A 601 -30.22 6.05 -60.00
N ILE A 602 -29.34 5.18 -60.50
CA ILE A 602 -29.27 3.76 -60.08
C ILE A 602 -28.51 3.58 -58.75
N HIS A 603 -27.51 4.44 -58.49
CA HIS A 603 -26.66 4.36 -57.30
C HIS A 603 -26.65 5.68 -56.52
N PRO A 604 -27.80 6.07 -55.92
CA PRO A 604 -27.95 7.37 -55.26
C PRO A 604 -27.10 7.50 -53.99
N ILE A 605 -26.65 8.73 -53.74
CA ILE A 605 -25.96 9.11 -52.50
C ILE A 605 -27.01 9.57 -51.47
N PRO A 606 -26.82 9.30 -50.17
CA PRO A 606 -27.72 9.80 -49.11
C PRO A 606 -27.95 11.31 -49.21
N GLY A 607 -29.21 11.72 -49.42
CA GLY A 607 -29.63 13.13 -49.49
C GLY A 607 -29.90 13.70 -50.90
N GLY A 608 -29.70 12.92 -51.98
CA GLY A 608 -30.10 13.32 -53.34
C GLY A 608 -31.58 13.07 -53.64
N LYS A 609 -32.23 13.91 -54.46
CA LYS A 609 -33.61 13.69 -54.93
C LYS A 609 -33.61 12.76 -56.14
N HIS A 610 -34.48 11.75 -56.14
CA HIS A 610 -34.55 10.72 -57.19
C HIS A 610 -35.60 11.08 -58.26
N PRO A 611 -35.21 11.35 -59.53
CA PRO A 611 -36.17 11.33 -60.63
C PRO A 611 -36.56 9.89 -60.99
N GLU A 612 -37.73 9.71 -61.62
CA GLU A 612 -38.28 8.39 -61.98
C GLU A 612 -37.30 7.54 -62.83
N PRO A 613 -37.27 6.21 -62.61
CA PRO A 613 -36.26 5.30 -63.20
C PRO A 613 -36.32 5.15 -64.73
N GLU A 614 -37.32 5.72 -65.39
CA GLU A 614 -37.54 5.56 -66.84
C GLU A 614 -36.79 6.58 -67.72
N SER A 615 -36.07 7.54 -67.15
CA SER A 615 -35.60 8.69 -67.94
C SER A 615 -34.34 8.47 -68.79
N VAL A 616 -33.41 7.57 -68.44
CA VAL A 616 -32.21 7.27 -69.26
C VAL A 616 -31.70 5.84 -68.98
N GLN A 617 -31.94 4.89 -69.89
CA GLN A 617 -31.27 3.59 -69.90
C GLN A 617 -30.03 3.67 -70.82
N LEU A 618 -28.88 3.21 -70.33
CA LEU A 618 -27.68 3.05 -71.16
C LEU A 618 -27.78 1.74 -71.93
N ASP A 619 -27.31 1.74 -73.19
CA ASP A 619 -27.24 0.51 -73.99
C ASP A 619 -26.30 -0.50 -73.32
N ALA A 620 -26.78 -1.74 -73.16
CA ALA A 620 -25.99 -2.80 -72.53
C ALA A 620 -24.87 -3.28 -73.49
N LEU A 621 -23.62 -2.91 -73.18
CA LEU A 621 -22.44 -3.40 -73.90
C LEU A 621 -22.10 -4.83 -73.46
N SER A 622 -21.70 -5.69 -74.42
CA SER A 622 -21.26 -7.05 -74.10
C SER A 622 -19.98 -7.06 -73.26
N ASP A 623 -19.84 -8.03 -72.36
CA ASP A 623 -18.63 -8.14 -71.52
C ASP A 623 -17.36 -8.38 -72.39
N ALA A 624 -17.51 -9.06 -73.52
CA ALA A 624 -16.43 -9.30 -74.49
C ALA A 624 -15.96 -8.00 -75.17
N SER A 625 -16.88 -7.12 -75.57
CA SER A 625 -16.52 -5.83 -76.18
C SER A 625 -15.87 -4.88 -75.17
N LEU A 626 -16.29 -4.90 -73.90
CA LEU A 626 -15.65 -4.13 -72.83
C LEU A 626 -14.23 -4.63 -72.51
N ALA A 627 -14.00 -5.95 -72.56
CA ALA A 627 -12.67 -6.52 -72.39
C ALA A 627 -11.74 -6.14 -73.55
N ALA A 628 -12.21 -6.27 -74.80
CA ALA A 628 -11.47 -5.85 -75.99
C ALA A 628 -11.15 -4.35 -75.98
N ALA A 629 -12.11 -3.49 -75.61
CA ALA A 629 -11.89 -2.06 -75.49
C ALA A 629 -10.84 -1.71 -74.42
N ARG A 630 -10.85 -2.40 -73.27
CA ARG A 630 -9.82 -2.24 -72.24
C ARG A 630 -8.44 -2.69 -72.74
N GLU A 631 -8.36 -3.77 -73.49
CA GLU A 631 -7.11 -4.22 -74.11
C GLU A 631 -6.58 -3.22 -75.13
N LEU A 632 -7.45 -2.65 -75.97
CA LEU A 632 -7.07 -1.60 -76.92
C LEU A 632 -6.56 -0.34 -76.20
N MET A 633 -7.27 0.15 -75.18
CA MET A 633 -6.81 1.29 -74.38
C MET A 633 -5.48 1.00 -73.67
N ARG A 634 -5.30 -0.23 -73.15
CA ARG A 634 -4.03 -0.65 -72.56
C ARG A 634 -2.91 -0.66 -73.59
N ALA A 635 -3.16 -1.16 -74.80
CA ALA A 635 -2.19 -1.19 -75.89
C ALA A 635 -1.82 0.21 -76.37
N GLU A 636 -2.79 1.12 -76.50
CA GLU A 636 -2.56 2.53 -76.83
C GLU A 636 -1.73 3.24 -75.76
N LEU A 637 -2.08 3.08 -74.47
CA LEU A 637 -1.31 3.65 -73.36
C LEU A 637 0.11 3.06 -73.28
N ALA A 638 0.25 1.75 -73.49
CA ALA A 638 1.55 1.09 -73.55
C ALA A 638 2.43 1.63 -74.67
N ASN A 639 1.84 1.90 -75.84
CA ASN A 639 2.54 2.49 -76.99
C ASN A 639 2.91 3.96 -76.73
N GLN A 640 2.01 4.76 -76.15
CA GLN A 640 2.27 6.17 -75.81
C GLN A 640 3.39 6.32 -74.78
N LEU A 641 3.46 5.41 -73.80
CA LEU A 641 4.50 5.40 -72.76
C LEU A 641 5.80 4.73 -73.22
N GLY A 642 5.85 4.18 -74.45
CA GLY A 642 7.05 3.58 -75.04
C GLY A 642 7.36 2.14 -74.63
N PHE A 643 6.42 1.42 -74.00
CA PHE A 643 6.60 0.03 -73.56
C PHE A 643 5.46 -0.89 -74.05
N PRO A 644 5.50 -1.33 -75.33
CA PRO A 644 4.50 -2.25 -75.88
C PRO A 644 4.44 -3.57 -75.09
N GLY A 645 3.25 -3.98 -74.66
CA GLY A 645 3.04 -5.24 -73.92
C GLY A 645 3.15 -5.15 -72.39
N ALA A 646 3.24 -3.95 -71.80
CA ALA A 646 3.27 -3.78 -70.35
C ALA A 646 1.96 -4.24 -69.66
N ASN A 647 2.10 -4.93 -68.54
CA ASN A 647 0.97 -5.35 -67.69
C ASN A 647 0.24 -4.14 -67.06
N GLU A 648 -1.05 -4.28 -66.75
CA GLU A 648 -1.91 -3.19 -66.25
C GLU A 648 -1.34 -2.49 -65.00
N GLU A 649 -0.74 -3.26 -64.08
CA GLU A 649 -0.08 -2.70 -62.88
C GLU A 649 1.21 -1.92 -63.21
N ALA A 650 1.96 -2.34 -64.23
CA ALA A 650 3.16 -1.65 -64.67
C ALA A 650 2.80 -0.32 -65.36
N LEU A 651 1.75 -0.32 -66.19
CA LEU A 651 1.21 0.89 -66.80
C LEU A 651 0.67 1.87 -65.74
N GLN A 652 -0.05 1.41 -64.72
CA GLN A 652 -0.53 2.28 -63.64
C GLN A 652 0.61 2.94 -62.87
N ARG A 653 1.71 2.22 -62.60
CA ARG A 653 2.89 2.80 -61.95
C ARG A 653 3.60 3.81 -62.85
N MET A 654 3.69 3.54 -64.14
CA MET A 654 4.32 4.43 -65.12
C MET A 654 3.51 5.71 -65.35
N VAL A 655 2.19 5.61 -65.47
CA VAL A 655 1.29 6.76 -65.51
C VAL A 655 1.38 7.55 -64.20
N GLY A 656 1.41 6.87 -63.05
CA GLY A 656 1.62 7.52 -61.76
C GLY A 656 2.98 8.22 -61.64
N ALA A 657 4.02 7.73 -62.33
CA ALA A 657 5.32 8.39 -62.40
C ALA A 657 5.30 9.61 -63.34
N SER A 658 4.65 9.50 -64.51
CA SER A 658 4.49 10.62 -65.46
C SER A 658 3.61 11.75 -64.91
N LEU A 659 2.60 11.44 -64.10
CA LEU A 659 1.76 12.45 -63.43
C LEU A 659 2.51 13.23 -62.33
N ASN A 660 3.66 12.73 -61.86
CA ASN A 660 4.53 13.49 -60.96
C ASN A 660 5.34 14.56 -61.70
N ASP A 661 5.45 14.51 -63.03
CA ASP A 661 6.15 15.54 -63.81
C ASP A 661 5.27 16.79 -64.03
N ASP A 662 3.94 16.67 -63.94
CA ASP A 662 2.98 17.78 -63.97
C ASP A 662 2.66 18.33 -62.56
N GLU A 663 3.71 18.50 -61.73
CA GLU A 663 3.60 19.07 -60.38
C GLU A 663 2.86 20.41 -60.39
N GLU A 664 2.98 21.23 -61.44
CA GLU A 664 2.32 22.52 -61.55
C GLU A 664 0.79 22.43 -61.63
N ALA A 665 0.25 21.46 -62.38
CA ALA A 665 -1.19 21.28 -62.52
C ALA A 665 -1.82 20.71 -61.23
N LEU A 666 -1.12 19.76 -60.59
CA LEU A 666 -1.50 19.22 -59.29
C LEU A 666 -1.42 20.29 -58.19
N ASN A 667 -0.38 21.12 -58.19
CA ASN A 667 -0.24 22.23 -57.24
C ASN A 667 -1.32 23.29 -57.45
N HIS A 668 -1.72 23.59 -58.70
CA HIS A 668 -2.83 24.49 -58.98
C HIS A 668 -4.18 23.94 -58.54
N LEU A 669 -4.44 22.65 -58.78
CA LEU A 669 -5.66 21.98 -58.33
C LEU A 669 -5.69 21.86 -56.80
N GLU A 670 -4.55 21.56 -56.18
CA GLU A 670 -4.39 21.52 -54.74
C GLU A 670 -4.55 22.92 -54.12
N ALA A 671 -4.06 23.98 -54.76
CA ALA A 671 -4.24 25.36 -54.33
C ALA A 671 -5.72 25.80 -54.45
N ALA A 672 -6.39 25.44 -55.55
CA ALA A 672 -7.81 25.71 -55.76
C ALA A 672 -8.69 24.92 -54.76
N LEU A 673 -8.36 23.67 -54.49
CA LEU A 673 -9.01 22.85 -53.46
C LEU A 673 -8.71 23.39 -52.06
N LYS A 674 -7.47 23.80 -51.76
CA LYS A 674 -7.07 24.42 -50.49
C LYS A 674 -7.79 25.74 -50.26
N GLN A 675 -8.00 26.58 -51.28
CA GLN A 675 -8.82 27.79 -51.17
C GLN A 675 -10.29 27.44 -50.90
N ARG A 676 -10.87 26.54 -51.68
CA ARG A 676 -12.26 26.10 -51.50
C ARG A 676 -12.50 25.38 -50.17
N TRP A 677 -11.46 24.74 -49.61
CA TRP A 677 -11.46 24.11 -48.29
C TRP A 677 -11.15 25.11 -47.16
N ALA A 678 -10.39 26.17 -47.43
CA ALA A 678 -10.16 27.28 -46.51
C ALA A 678 -11.45 28.09 -46.28
N ASP A 679 -12.30 28.22 -47.31
CA ASP A 679 -13.63 28.82 -47.17
C ASP A 679 -14.60 27.96 -46.34
N GLN A 680 -14.33 26.64 -46.19
CA GLN A 680 -15.05 25.74 -45.28
C GLN A 680 -14.43 25.65 -43.87
N ARG A 681 -13.38 26.43 -43.56
CA ARG A 681 -12.57 26.30 -42.33
C ARG A 681 -13.20 26.95 -41.09
N SER A 682 -14.50 27.23 -41.13
CA SER A 682 -15.31 27.55 -39.94
C SER A 682 -15.91 26.32 -39.26
N ASP A 683 -15.58 25.10 -39.70
CA ASP A 683 -16.12 23.87 -39.14
C ASP A 683 -15.25 23.28 -38.02
N LYS A 684 -15.66 23.54 -36.77
CA LYS A 684 -15.12 22.92 -35.53
C LYS A 684 -15.02 21.39 -35.61
N SER A 685 -15.80 20.74 -36.48
CA SER A 685 -15.84 19.28 -36.65
C SER A 685 -14.51 18.69 -37.15
N LYS A 686 -13.81 19.35 -38.09
CA LYS A 686 -12.53 18.86 -38.62
C LYS A 686 -11.40 18.93 -37.58
N LEU A 687 -11.35 20.02 -36.81
CA LEU A 687 -10.37 20.15 -35.72
C LEU A 687 -10.63 19.10 -34.62
N ILE A 688 -11.90 18.79 -34.33
CA ILE A 688 -12.25 17.71 -33.42
C ILE A 688 -11.79 16.35 -33.99
N GLN A 689 -11.97 16.12 -35.29
CA GLN A 689 -11.55 14.89 -35.95
C GLN A 689 -10.02 14.71 -35.91
N ASP A 690 -9.25 15.74 -36.24
CA ASP A 690 -7.78 15.71 -36.18
C ASP A 690 -7.29 15.47 -34.74
N LEU A 691 -7.93 16.10 -33.76
CA LEU A 691 -7.63 15.90 -32.35
C LEU A 691 -7.96 14.46 -31.92
N THR A 692 -9.08 13.90 -32.37
CA THR A 692 -9.41 12.50 -32.08
C THR A 692 -8.42 11.53 -32.70
N LEU A 693 -7.95 11.78 -33.91
CA LEU A 693 -6.95 10.98 -34.61
C LEU A 693 -5.59 11.06 -33.90
N ALA A 694 -5.18 12.26 -33.46
CA ALA A 694 -3.98 12.44 -32.67
C ALA A 694 -4.06 11.70 -31.31
N ARG A 695 -5.23 11.71 -30.65
CA ARG A 695 -5.47 10.94 -29.42
C ARG A 695 -5.38 9.43 -29.64
N GLN A 696 -5.89 8.93 -30.76
CA GLN A 696 -5.78 7.52 -31.13
C GLN A 696 -4.32 7.12 -31.35
N LYS A 697 -3.58 7.89 -32.16
CA LYS A 697 -2.13 7.66 -32.37
C LYS A 697 -1.33 7.70 -31.07
N MET A 698 -1.66 8.65 -30.18
CA MET A 698 -1.03 8.73 -28.86
C MET A 698 -1.33 7.51 -27.99
N ALA A 699 -2.58 7.01 -28.01
CA ALA A 699 -2.97 5.82 -27.26
C ALA A 699 -2.25 4.57 -27.79
N GLU A 700 -2.14 4.43 -29.11
CA GLU A 700 -1.41 3.34 -29.76
C GLU A 700 0.07 3.38 -29.42
N ALA A 701 0.73 4.54 -29.61
CA ALA A 701 2.13 4.74 -29.28
C ALA A 701 2.42 4.51 -27.78
N ALA A 702 1.56 5.00 -26.89
CA ALA A 702 1.68 4.75 -25.45
C ALA A 702 1.52 3.26 -25.11
N SER A 703 0.63 2.54 -25.80
CA SER A 703 0.46 1.10 -25.61
C SER A 703 1.68 0.31 -26.08
N GLN A 704 2.29 0.72 -27.20
CA GLN A 704 3.51 0.12 -27.73
C GLN A 704 4.71 0.41 -26.83
N ALA A 705 4.87 1.66 -26.39
CA ALA A 705 5.88 2.08 -25.42
C ALA A 705 5.74 1.30 -24.11
N SER A 706 4.52 1.17 -23.55
CA SER A 706 4.30 0.40 -22.32
C SER A 706 4.63 -1.08 -22.49
N LYS A 707 4.37 -1.68 -23.65
CA LYS A 707 4.80 -3.05 -23.96
C LYS A 707 6.32 -3.16 -24.03
N GLY A 708 6.98 -2.22 -24.73
CA GLY A 708 8.43 -2.13 -24.83
C GLY A 708 9.10 -1.96 -23.46
N GLU A 709 8.60 -1.03 -22.65
CA GLU A 709 9.06 -0.81 -21.27
C GLU A 709 8.89 -2.04 -20.39
N LYS A 710 7.77 -2.77 -20.50
CA LYS A 710 7.58 -4.01 -19.73
C LYS A 710 8.59 -5.10 -20.14
N VAL A 711 8.89 -5.21 -21.43
CA VAL A 711 9.92 -6.14 -21.92
C VAL A 711 11.29 -5.71 -21.43
N LEU A 712 11.61 -4.43 -21.56
CA LEU A 712 12.88 -3.84 -21.11
C LEU A 712 13.04 -3.96 -19.59
N MET A 713 11.98 -3.81 -18.81
CA MET A 713 11.99 -4.03 -17.36
C MET A 713 12.19 -5.50 -17.00
N LYS A 714 11.64 -6.45 -17.77
CA LYS A 714 11.90 -7.88 -17.54
C LYS A 714 13.36 -8.25 -17.84
N VAL A 715 13.94 -7.68 -18.90
CA VAL A 715 15.32 -7.99 -19.32
C VAL A 715 16.34 -7.22 -18.47
N LEU A 716 16.19 -5.90 -18.34
CA LEU A 716 17.14 -5.02 -17.68
C LEU A 716 16.85 -4.80 -16.20
N GLY A 717 15.66 -5.10 -15.69
CA GLY A 717 15.32 -4.87 -14.28
C GLY A 717 16.25 -5.63 -13.33
N GLY A 718 16.57 -6.89 -13.66
CA GLY A 718 17.54 -7.69 -12.89
C GLY A 718 18.96 -7.12 -12.97
N TYR A 719 19.41 -6.70 -14.15
CA TYR A 719 20.72 -6.07 -14.33
C TYR A 719 20.82 -4.73 -13.60
N LYS A 720 19.75 -3.93 -13.60
CA LYS A 720 19.68 -2.67 -12.87
C LYS A 720 19.76 -2.89 -11.36
N ALA A 721 19.00 -3.83 -10.82
CA ALA A 721 19.06 -4.18 -9.40
C ALA A 721 20.45 -4.68 -8.99
N ARG A 722 21.09 -5.51 -9.82
CA ARG A 722 22.48 -5.95 -9.61
C ARG A 722 23.46 -4.79 -9.66
N SER A 723 23.33 -3.89 -10.63
CA SER A 723 24.18 -2.71 -10.75
C SER A 723 24.03 -1.77 -9.55
N GLU A 724 22.81 -1.57 -9.06
CA GLU A 724 22.54 -0.75 -7.88
C GLU A 724 23.15 -1.37 -6.62
N ALA A 725 22.98 -2.68 -6.43
CA ALA A 725 23.57 -3.41 -5.30
C ALA A 725 25.11 -3.43 -5.34
N LEU A 726 25.71 -3.59 -6.52
CA LEU A 726 27.16 -3.52 -6.69
C LEU A 726 27.68 -2.10 -6.44
N CYS A 727 26.96 -1.08 -6.90
CA CYS A 727 27.33 0.32 -6.66
C CYS A 727 27.23 0.68 -5.17
N SER A 728 26.20 0.23 -4.46
CA SER A 728 26.10 0.44 -3.01
C SER A 728 27.21 -0.30 -2.27
N SER A 729 27.47 -1.56 -2.62
CA SER A 729 28.55 -2.35 -2.02
C SER A 729 29.92 -1.73 -2.26
N ALA A 730 30.21 -1.27 -3.47
CA ALA A 730 31.47 -0.58 -3.79
C ALA A 730 31.64 0.71 -2.98
N LYS A 731 30.56 1.49 -2.79
CA LYS A 731 30.58 2.70 -1.96
C LYS A 731 30.84 2.38 -0.49
N GLU A 732 30.23 1.32 0.05
CA GLU A 732 30.45 0.88 1.43
C GLU A 732 31.90 0.41 1.64
N GLN A 733 32.43 -0.39 0.71
CA GLN A 733 33.84 -0.83 0.76
C GLN A 733 34.82 0.33 0.65
N PHE A 734 34.52 1.33 -0.18
CA PHE A 734 35.36 2.53 -0.30
C PHE A 734 35.40 3.32 1.01
N LYS A 735 34.24 3.51 1.66
CA LYS A 735 34.18 4.16 2.98
C LYS A 735 34.94 3.37 4.04
N ALA A 736 34.79 2.04 4.06
CA ALA A 736 35.51 1.19 4.99
C ALA A 736 37.04 1.27 4.77
N LEU A 737 37.47 1.41 3.52
CA LEU A 737 38.88 1.62 3.17
C LEU A 737 39.38 2.98 3.66
N GLU A 738 38.61 4.04 3.48
CA GLU A 738 38.93 5.38 4.01
C GLU A 738 39.04 5.36 5.54
N GLU A 739 38.08 4.76 6.24
CA GLU A 739 38.09 4.63 7.71
C GLU A 739 39.28 3.79 8.20
N ALA A 740 39.62 2.71 7.49
CA ALA A 740 40.78 1.87 7.80
C ALA A 740 42.10 2.62 7.53
N ALA A 741 42.17 3.44 6.47
CA ALA A 741 43.34 4.25 6.16
C ALA A 741 43.58 5.31 7.24
N ILE A 742 42.51 6.01 7.67
CA ILE A 742 42.57 6.96 8.78
C ILE A 742 43.01 6.24 10.05
N SER A 743 42.40 5.09 10.37
CA SER A 743 42.74 4.30 11.56
C SER A 743 44.20 3.86 11.56
N ARG A 744 44.72 3.41 10.41
CA ARG A 744 46.13 3.05 10.27
C ARG A 744 47.04 4.25 10.53
N GLU A 745 46.70 5.42 10.01
CA GLU A 745 47.51 6.63 10.23
C GLU A 745 47.46 7.07 11.69
N THR A 746 46.29 7.07 12.32
CA THR A 746 46.13 7.43 13.73
C THR A 746 46.86 6.46 14.64
N PHE A 747 46.75 5.14 14.44
CA PHE A 747 47.53 4.16 15.20
C PHE A 747 49.03 4.29 14.95
N GLY A 748 49.43 4.64 13.73
CA GLY A 748 50.84 4.94 13.42
C GLY A 748 51.37 6.13 14.20
N ARG A 749 50.57 7.20 14.37
CA ARG A 749 50.93 8.36 15.21
C ARG A 749 50.93 8.00 16.70
N LEU A 750 49.86 7.38 17.18
CA LEU A 750 49.70 6.94 18.56
C LEU A 750 50.86 6.02 18.99
N SER A 751 51.27 5.08 18.14
CA SER A 751 52.40 4.21 18.45
C SER A 751 53.73 4.96 18.63
N ARG A 752 53.95 6.06 17.91
CA ARG A 752 55.15 6.89 18.09
C ARG A 752 55.07 7.69 19.39
N GLU A 753 53.89 8.24 19.70
CA GLU A 753 53.65 8.97 20.94
C GLU A 753 53.80 8.06 22.17
N GLU A 754 53.23 6.85 22.14
CA GLU A 754 53.40 5.84 23.20
C GLU A 754 54.86 5.43 23.37
N GLN A 755 55.61 5.30 22.26
CA GLN A 755 57.04 5.01 22.30
C GLN A 755 57.85 6.15 22.94
N GLY A 756 57.43 7.40 22.79
CA GLY A 756 58.01 8.55 23.49
C GLY A 756 57.60 8.58 24.96
N GLY A 757 56.30 8.50 25.25
CA GLY A 757 55.75 8.57 26.59
C GLY A 757 56.25 7.47 27.53
N LYS A 758 56.52 6.26 27.02
CA LYS A 758 57.15 5.20 27.84
C LYS A 758 58.57 5.56 28.28
N LEU A 759 59.34 6.25 27.44
CA LEU A 759 60.73 6.63 27.76
C LEU A 759 60.73 7.72 28.82
N GLU A 760 59.89 8.74 28.66
CA GLU A 760 59.72 9.80 29.66
C GLU A 760 59.27 9.24 31.02
N ARG A 761 58.33 8.28 31.02
CA ARG A 761 57.87 7.64 32.25
C ARG A 761 58.98 6.82 32.93
N LEU A 762 59.78 6.09 32.16
CA LEU A 762 60.92 5.35 32.69
C LEU A 762 61.98 6.29 33.28
N ASP A 763 62.27 7.41 32.61
CA ASP A 763 63.24 8.39 33.11
C ASP A 763 62.75 9.11 34.38
N SER A 764 61.45 9.42 34.46
CA SER A 764 60.84 9.96 35.70
C SER A 764 60.99 8.98 36.86
N LEU A 765 60.64 7.71 36.64
CA LEU A 765 60.75 6.66 37.67
C LEU A 765 62.21 6.43 38.07
N ARG A 766 63.16 6.46 37.14
CA ARG A 766 64.59 6.36 37.44
C ARG A 766 65.04 7.50 38.35
N LYS A 767 64.70 8.74 38.02
CA LYS A 767 65.01 9.91 38.86
C LYS A 767 64.42 9.81 40.25
N GLU A 768 63.18 9.33 40.38
CA GLU A 768 62.54 9.10 41.67
C GLU A 768 63.26 8.01 42.48
N VAL A 769 63.62 6.90 41.84
CA VAL A 769 64.38 5.81 42.47
C VAL A 769 65.76 6.28 42.92
N ASP A 770 66.48 7.03 42.08
CA ASP A 770 67.79 7.59 42.42
C ASP A 770 67.70 8.55 43.63
N HIS A 771 66.65 9.38 43.68
CA HIS A 771 66.41 10.27 44.81
C HIS A 771 66.13 9.50 46.10
N LEU A 772 65.29 8.45 46.03
CA LEU A 772 65.00 7.59 47.18
C LEU A 772 66.25 6.83 47.65
N ALA A 773 67.04 6.28 46.73
CA ALA A 773 68.28 5.57 47.02
C ALA A 773 69.31 6.51 47.68
N HIS A 774 69.43 7.75 47.20
CA HIS A 774 70.30 8.74 47.83
C HIS A 774 69.86 9.05 49.26
N ARG A 775 68.55 9.25 49.48
CA ARG A 775 68.00 9.51 50.82
C ARG A 775 68.19 8.33 51.77
N GLU A 776 68.03 7.11 51.27
CA GLU A 776 68.30 5.89 52.03
C GLU A 776 69.78 5.80 52.41
N GLY A 777 70.70 6.05 51.47
CA GLY A 777 72.14 6.05 51.73
C GLY A 777 72.56 7.08 52.79
N LEU A 778 71.99 8.29 52.76
CA LEU A 778 72.20 9.30 53.80
C LEU A 778 71.70 8.81 55.17
N ALA A 779 70.48 8.24 55.22
CA ALA A 779 69.93 7.71 56.46
C ALA A 779 70.77 6.57 57.05
N GLN A 780 71.26 5.65 56.20
CA GLN A 780 72.16 4.58 56.61
C GLN A 780 73.50 5.12 57.13
N SER A 781 74.07 6.14 56.47
CA SER A 781 75.30 6.80 56.94
C SER A 781 75.11 7.48 58.29
N THR A 782 73.99 8.17 58.50
CA THR A 782 73.69 8.80 59.81
C THR A 782 73.49 7.75 60.90
N TYR A 783 72.81 6.64 60.58
CA TYR A 783 72.63 5.54 61.51
C TYR A 783 73.98 4.92 61.90
N LYS A 784 74.87 4.71 60.91
CA LYS A 784 76.22 4.22 61.16
C LYS A 784 77.02 5.17 62.07
N SER A 785 77.01 6.48 61.80
CA SER A 785 77.68 7.47 62.65
C SER A 785 77.19 7.44 64.10
N LEU A 786 75.87 7.40 64.30
CA LEU A 786 75.27 7.32 65.63
C LEU A 786 75.60 5.99 66.33
N GLN A 787 75.69 4.90 65.57
CA GLN A 787 76.06 3.59 66.09
C GLN A 787 77.54 3.58 66.51
N ASP A 788 78.43 4.18 65.72
CA ASP A 788 79.85 4.32 66.02
C ASP A 788 80.05 5.21 67.27
N GLU A 789 79.35 6.35 67.37
CA GLU A 789 79.33 7.20 68.58
C GLU A 789 78.82 6.44 69.80
N ARG A 790 77.72 5.69 69.67
CA ARG A 790 77.18 4.87 70.75
C ARG A 790 78.18 3.82 71.21
N ASN A 791 78.86 3.14 70.27
CA ASN A 791 79.87 2.15 70.60
C ASN A 791 81.07 2.79 71.31
N ALA A 792 81.54 3.94 70.84
CA ALA A 792 82.63 4.68 71.50
C ALA A 792 82.27 5.11 72.93
N LEU A 793 81.05 5.65 73.13
CA LEU A 793 80.55 5.98 74.46
C LEU A 793 80.41 4.75 75.36
N GLN A 794 80.02 3.60 74.77
CA GLN A 794 79.91 2.35 75.51
C GLN A 794 81.29 1.84 75.94
N GLU A 795 82.30 1.92 75.07
CA GLU A 795 83.70 1.63 75.41
C GLU A 795 84.21 2.59 76.51
N GLU A 796 83.90 3.89 76.43
CA GLU A 796 84.24 4.85 77.49
C GLU A 796 83.57 4.49 78.83
N CYS A 797 82.29 4.14 78.82
CA CYS A 797 81.59 3.69 80.03
C CYS A 797 82.23 2.41 80.60
N GLU A 798 82.55 1.42 79.76
CA GLU A 798 83.21 0.18 80.18
C GLU A 798 84.59 0.47 80.79
N THR A 799 85.39 1.36 80.18
CA THR A 799 86.69 1.76 80.76
C THR A 799 86.53 2.46 82.10
N LEU A 800 85.59 3.40 82.24
CA LEU A 800 85.30 4.08 83.51
C LEU A 800 84.78 3.09 84.57
N GLU A 801 83.94 2.13 84.21
CA GLU A 801 83.51 1.05 85.11
C GLU A 801 84.71 0.21 85.57
N THR A 802 85.65 -0.13 84.68
CA THR A 802 86.87 -0.83 85.09
C THR A 802 87.75 0.01 86.01
N GLU A 803 87.88 1.32 85.79
CA GLU A 803 88.61 2.22 86.69
C GLU A 803 87.95 2.34 88.06
N ILE A 804 86.62 2.44 88.12
CA ILE A 804 85.85 2.45 89.38
C ILE A 804 86.08 1.13 90.12
N ASN A 805 85.94 -0.01 89.45
CA ASN A 805 86.17 -1.32 90.05
C ASN A 805 87.62 -1.50 90.55
N MET A 806 88.61 -0.97 89.83
CA MET A 806 90.00 -0.96 90.26
C MET A 806 90.20 -0.09 91.50
N ARG A 807 89.64 1.12 91.54
CA ARG A 807 89.69 2.00 92.73
C ARG A 807 88.95 1.41 93.93
N GLU A 808 87.83 0.74 93.72
CA GLU A 808 87.11 0.02 94.78
C GLU A 808 87.95 -1.16 95.30
N ALA A 809 88.63 -1.90 94.42
CA ALA A 809 89.56 -2.96 94.82
C ALA A 809 90.79 -2.42 95.55
N GLU A 810 91.35 -1.29 95.13
CA GLU A 810 92.42 -0.57 95.83
C GLU A 810 91.96 -0.11 97.21
N ALA A 811 90.77 0.50 97.32
CA ALA A 811 90.20 0.90 98.61
C ALA A 811 89.96 -0.30 99.53
N LEU A 812 89.45 -1.42 99.00
CA LEU A 812 89.31 -2.67 99.77
C LEU A 812 90.66 -3.20 100.25
N ASN A 813 91.70 -3.18 99.41
CA ASN A 813 93.07 -3.55 99.80
C ASN A 813 93.66 -2.59 100.86
N GLU A 814 93.45 -1.28 100.73
CA GLU A 814 93.87 -0.28 101.72
C GLU A 814 93.16 -0.49 103.06
N THR A 815 91.84 -0.78 103.04
CA THR A 815 91.12 -1.11 104.27
C THR A 815 91.61 -2.40 104.92
N ALA A 816 91.96 -3.42 104.12
CA ALA A 816 92.52 -4.68 104.61
C ALA A 816 93.95 -4.54 105.16
N LEU A 817 94.74 -3.58 104.68
CA LEU A 817 96.07 -3.24 105.21
C LEU A 817 96.01 -2.37 106.48
N SER A 818 94.87 -1.73 106.75
CA SER A 818 94.64 -0.89 107.93
C SER A 818 94.04 -1.63 109.14
N GLN A 819 93.61 -2.88 108.96
CA GLN A 819 93.21 -3.83 110.01
C GLN A 819 94.38 -4.73 110.40
#